data_AF-A0A4R4RKZ8-F1
#
_entry.id   AF-A0A4R4RKZ8-F1
#
_cell.length_a   1.000
_cell.length_b   1.000
_cell.length_c   1.000
_cell.angle_alpha   90.00
_cell.angle_beta   90.00
_cell.angle_gamma   90.00
#
_symmetry.space_group_name_H-M   'P 1'
#
loop_
_entity.id
_entity.type
_entity.pdbx_description
1 polymer ?
#
loop_
_entity_poly.entity_id
_entity_poly.type
_entity_poly.pdbx_seq_one_letter_code
_entity_poly.pdbx_strand_id
1 'polypeptide(L)'
;MTAVVGTTMFGWQTVLVDKNATRERAECVAGLTDLPAPIDVRAGTVNGESLAAIQRCLGTLRADSVRQMAVGLAVLAAVTAAGYLLAPWFECRLRGLRRLDRTPGTEALRAALAGLVREAGLRRPPVFVVSRSARISGNTFGAGPVRYVRLDLGLVHAQRTAPQVFRAVVLHELAHVRNADIHLTRLTIALAWAFPLAVLVPVAVNYAGSVPARRLLDDGWRLAAFALIVHASAWSVLRAREFAADARLLGGDRAAVRALLAADRRRIGRRARLGSAFRFHPLSRARADTLEHPGRRFAARPVEALGAGLAAGIAAPPLLDLMASLPHQLPSSDRLTGGAAATGLLLGVPLALVTTGALWRCAWWARHTGTAAATGTAFGAALGCGLVVGRRLSWITAYTDQHRAWWIEVVLGLLWIAGGALLGRWVAGSARAYLRIIAPERTRRTRLAWAGAVLATTVLTAWSLGFLLMLDFATLDGETTLLRLVAARQGHPDVVTSLALLDLLGFYLRIAAAQVPHLFALPLLALLYPVLASPRASRHAVRLGVVAGGVGALLLPLVPLGLGVAARDPGLSTSTAAAMVNGHTLVPVTFVELTVAVAAVANRRLPLPHALLAALTAGLLLAPAIVAADTTVPCVTGASRGCVPIVDGIAVDRALTHALVVAPTAAVLAAIVGAALAAGLAGSARRRRWTAAGLAIGLASAGTVVLVVSRRTATATVSRDPCLVGVWRLTASRYHLPVPADSTLGGLADLTQDSTVELTSGPEGGYATAYRADGTATDLHDLSTAEGTLGGHTVRLARRGVLTYRWSAGGGRYRQYDQIYLGTETVWEVAGRKVAIPAEAGENTGAYRCADDRLTVRLESAGGAWSEETFVRSPT
;
A
#
# COMPACT_ATOMS: atom_id res chain seq x y z
N MET A 1 2.55 8.96 -19.02
CA MET A 1 2.22 7.56 -19.37
C MET A 1 1.47 6.89 -18.22
N THR A 2 2.14 6.49 -17.13
CA THR A 2 1.51 5.77 -16.00
C THR A 2 0.20 6.39 -15.47
N ALA A 3 0.23 7.68 -15.10
CA ALA A 3 -0.98 8.39 -14.64
C ALA A 3 -2.11 8.43 -15.69
N VAL A 4 -1.73 8.60 -16.97
CA VAL A 4 -2.68 8.65 -18.09
C VAL A 4 -3.37 7.30 -18.24
N VAL A 5 -2.59 6.20 -18.25
CA VAL A 5 -3.10 4.82 -18.34
C VAL A 5 -4.06 4.52 -17.20
N GLY A 6 -3.65 4.79 -15.95
CA GLY A 6 -4.49 4.61 -14.75
C GLY A 6 -5.84 5.33 -14.85
N THR A 7 -5.80 6.62 -15.17
CA THR A 7 -7.00 7.46 -15.27
C THR A 7 -7.88 7.07 -16.46
N THR A 8 -7.29 6.59 -17.56
CA THR A 8 -8.02 6.12 -18.75
C THR A 8 -8.83 4.87 -18.45
N MET A 9 -8.23 3.88 -17.78
CA MET A 9 -8.92 2.64 -17.41
C MET A 9 -10.16 2.95 -16.59
N PHE A 10 -10.01 3.77 -15.56
CA PHE A 10 -11.11 4.17 -14.70
C PHE A 10 -12.16 5.03 -15.44
N GLY A 11 -11.72 6.05 -16.19
CA GLY A 11 -12.62 6.95 -16.89
C GLY A 11 -13.55 6.19 -17.85
N TRP A 12 -13.02 5.20 -18.56
CA TRP A 12 -13.83 4.40 -19.48
C TRP A 12 -14.73 3.36 -18.81
N GLN A 13 -14.39 2.88 -17.60
CA GLN A 13 -15.37 2.16 -16.78
C GLN A 13 -16.59 3.05 -16.54
N THR A 14 -16.41 4.30 -16.11
CA THR A 14 -17.57 5.20 -15.85
C THR A 14 -18.39 5.52 -17.10
N VAL A 15 -17.74 5.66 -18.26
CA VAL A 15 -18.39 6.02 -19.53
C VAL A 15 -19.18 4.86 -20.13
N LEU A 16 -18.69 3.63 -19.99
CA LEU A 16 -19.28 2.44 -20.62
C LEU A 16 -20.06 1.56 -19.64
N VAL A 17 -20.29 2.01 -18.40
CA VAL A 17 -21.15 1.31 -17.45
C VAL A 17 -22.57 1.25 -18.00
N ASP A 18 -23.06 0.03 -18.17
CA ASP A 18 -24.47 -0.23 -18.44
C ASP A 18 -25.26 -0.02 -17.14
N LYS A 19 -26.08 1.04 -17.13
CA LYS A 19 -26.90 1.42 -15.97
C LYS A 19 -27.96 0.37 -15.66
N ASN A 20 -28.54 -0.26 -16.68
CA ASN A 20 -29.60 -1.25 -16.50
C ASN A 20 -29.01 -2.54 -15.95
N ALA A 21 -27.92 -3.05 -16.54
CA ALA A 21 -27.24 -4.23 -16.01
C ALA A 21 -26.73 -4.00 -14.58
N THR A 22 -26.22 -2.81 -14.27
CA THR A 22 -25.81 -2.47 -12.89
C THR A 22 -26.99 -2.49 -11.92
N ARG A 23 -28.15 -1.97 -12.34
CA ARG A 23 -29.37 -1.97 -11.54
C ARG A 23 -29.90 -3.39 -11.32
N GLU A 24 -29.99 -4.21 -12.37
CA GLU A 24 -30.40 -5.61 -12.28
C GLU A 24 -29.50 -6.43 -11.35
N ARG A 25 -28.18 -6.21 -11.41
CA ARG A 25 -27.22 -6.84 -10.50
C ARG A 25 -27.44 -6.42 -9.05
N ALA A 26 -27.69 -5.13 -8.81
CA ALA A 26 -27.97 -4.61 -7.48
C ALA A 26 -29.28 -5.17 -6.92
N GLU A 27 -30.34 -5.23 -7.75
CA GLU A 27 -31.63 -5.83 -7.39
C GLU A 27 -31.49 -7.34 -7.12
N CYS A 28 -30.69 -8.07 -7.91
CA CYS A 28 -30.37 -9.48 -7.68
C CYS A 28 -29.67 -9.70 -6.34
N VAL A 29 -28.62 -8.91 -6.04
CA VAL A 29 -27.89 -9.01 -4.76
C VAL A 29 -28.79 -8.65 -3.58
N ALA A 30 -29.61 -7.60 -3.71
CA ALA A 30 -30.57 -7.21 -2.68
C ALA A 30 -31.63 -8.28 -2.44
N GLY A 31 -31.97 -9.10 -3.44
CA GLY A 31 -32.89 -10.23 -3.31
C GLY A 31 -32.31 -11.46 -2.60
N LEU A 32 -31.01 -11.48 -2.25
CA LEU A 32 -30.38 -12.61 -1.55
C LEU A 32 -30.54 -12.55 -0.02
N THR A 33 -31.55 -11.83 0.51
CA THR A 33 -31.74 -11.65 1.97
C THR A 33 -31.97 -12.93 2.75
N ASP A 34 -32.44 -13.98 2.08
CA ASP A 34 -32.80 -15.25 2.72
C ASP A 34 -31.60 -16.22 2.83
N LEU A 35 -30.47 -15.90 2.18
CA LEU A 35 -29.24 -16.69 2.29
C LEU A 35 -28.41 -16.25 3.50
N PRO A 36 -27.74 -17.19 4.19
CA PRO A 36 -26.79 -16.83 5.23
C PRO A 36 -25.65 -15.99 4.65
N ALA A 37 -24.98 -15.20 5.49
CA ALA A 37 -23.84 -14.40 5.05
C ALA A 37 -22.80 -15.29 4.34
N PRO A 38 -22.26 -14.86 3.19
CA PRO A 38 -21.28 -15.64 2.43
C PRO A 38 -19.99 -15.91 3.22
N ILE A 39 -19.68 -15.05 4.18
CA ILE A 39 -18.56 -15.19 5.10
C ILE A 39 -19.12 -15.10 6.51
N ASP A 40 -19.10 -16.21 7.24
CA ASP A 40 -19.34 -16.18 8.68
C ASP A 40 -18.00 -15.91 9.38
N VAL A 41 -17.81 -14.64 9.72
CA VAL A 41 -16.62 -14.13 10.40
C VAL A 41 -16.42 -14.80 11.77
N ARG A 42 -17.48 -15.32 12.40
CA ARG A 42 -17.41 -15.97 13.73
C ARG A 42 -17.02 -17.43 13.63
N ALA A 43 -17.59 -18.15 12.67
CA ALA A 43 -17.25 -19.55 12.43
C ALA A 43 -15.94 -19.71 11.62
N GLY A 44 -15.47 -18.64 10.98
CA GLY A 44 -14.33 -18.69 10.06
C GLY A 44 -14.64 -19.52 8.81
N THR A 45 -15.93 -19.67 8.48
CA THR A 45 -16.40 -20.49 7.36
C THR A 45 -16.93 -19.61 6.24
N VAL A 46 -16.79 -20.10 5.01
CA VAL A 46 -17.35 -19.49 3.81
C VAL A 46 -18.56 -20.33 3.39
N ASN A 47 -19.74 -19.72 3.33
CA ASN A 47 -20.91 -20.40 2.79
C ASN A 47 -20.80 -20.41 1.25
N GLY A 48 -20.49 -21.59 0.69
CA GLY A 48 -20.28 -21.75 -0.74
C GLY A 48 -21.51 -21.43 -1.59
N GLU A 49 -22.72 -21.67 -1.07
CA GLU A 49 -23.98 -21.41 -1.77
C GLU A 49 -24.25 -19.91 -1.88
N SER A 50 -24.12 -19.18 -0.77
CA SER A 50 -24.25 -17.72 -0.75
C SER A 50 -23.19 -17.05 -1.63
N LEU A 51 -21.94 -17.53 -1.59
CA LEU A 51 -20.88 -17.02 -2.45
C LEU A 51 -21.19 -17.29 -3.94
N ALA A 52 -21.68 -18.48 -4.29
CA ALA A 52 -22.07 -18.82 -5.65
C ALA A 52 -23.29 -18.01 -6.12
N ALA A 53 -24.26 -17.73 -5.24
CA ALA A 53 -25.41 -16.89 -5.54
C ALA A 53 -24.99 -15.44 -5.83
N ILE A 54 -24.11 -14.87 -5.00
CA ILE A 54 -23.54 -13.54 -5.25
C ILE A 54 -22.75 -13.53 -6.56
N GLN A 55 -21.93 -14.54 -6.83
CA GLN A 55 -21.18 -14.65 -8.09
C GLN A 55 -22.10 -14.74 -9.31
N ARG A 56 -23.24 -15.44 -9.20
CA ARG A 56 -24.28 -15.48 -10.25
C ARG A 56 -24.92 -14.11 -10.47
N CYS A 57 -25.28 -13.40 -9.39
CA CYS A 57 -25.83 -12.05 -9.50
C CYS A 57 -24.84 -11.06 -10.12
N LEU A 58 -23.55 -11.11 -9.73
CA LEU A 58 -22.52 -10.25 -10.30
C LEU A 58 -22.21 -10.61 -11.76
N GLY A 59 -22.40 -11.87 -12.14
CA GLY A 59 -22.36 -12.36 -13.53
C GLY A 59 -21.13 -11.90 -14.30
N THR A 60 -21.34 -11.18 -15.40
CA THR A 60 -20.28 -10.69 -16.29
C THR A 60 -19.62 -9.39 -15.83
N LEU A 61 -19.94 -8.85 -14.65
CA LEU A 61 -19.43 -7.55 -14.18
C LEU A 61 -17.91 -7.43 -14.34
N ARG A 62 -17.17 -8.48 -13.98
CA ARG A 62 -15.71 -8.52 -14.12
C ARG A 62 -15.25 -8.46 -15.57
N ALA A 63 -15.86 -9.25 -16.45
CA ALA A 63 -15.54 -9.26 -17.88
C ALA A 63 -15.89 -7.92 -18.53
N ASP A 64 -16.99 -7.30 -18.10
CA ASP A 64 -17.40 -5.97 -18.53
C ASP A 64 -16.37 -4.92 -18.10
N SER A 65 -15.95 -4.91 -16.83
CA SER A 65 -14.91 -4.01 -16.33
C SER A 65 -13.61 -4.13 -17.14
N VAL A 66 -13.12 -5.35 -17.37
CA VAL A 66 -11.90 -5.58 -18.18
C VAL A 66 -12.09 -5.08 -19.62
N ARG A 67 -13.24 -5.37 -20.24
CA ARG A 67 -13.57 -4.90 -21.59
C ARG A 67 -13.57 -3.37 -21.66
N GLN A 68 -14.20 -2.70 -20.69
CA GLN A 68 -14.26 -1.23 -20.63
C GLN A 68 -12.88 -0.61 -20.48
N MET A 69 -12.05 -1.14 -19.57
CA MET A 69 -10.66 -0.69 -19.41
C MET A 69 -9.85 -0.88 -20.71
N ALA A 70 -9.98 -2.03 -21.36
CA ALA A 70 -9.28 -2.35 -22.60
C ALA A 70 -9.70 -1.41 -23.76
N VAL A 71 -11.01 -1.14 -23.90
CA VAL A 71 -11.52 -0.16 -24.87
C VAL A 71 -10.94 1.22 -24.60
N GLY A 72 -10.93 1.67 -23.35
CA GLY A 72 -10.35 2.96 -22.99
C GLY A 72 -8.87 3.09 -23.37
N LEU A 73 -8.08 2.06 -23.07
CA LEU A 73 -6.67 2.01 -23.45
C LEU A 73 -6.48 1.98 -24.98
N ALA A 74 -7.33 1.24 -25.70
CA ALA A 74 -7.29 1.19 -27.16
C ALA A 74 -7.62 2.55 -27.79
N VAL A 75 -8.65 3.26 -27.28
CA VAL A 75 -9.00 4.61 -27.75
C VAL A 75 -7.88 5.59 -27.47
N LEU A 76 -7.32 5.61 -26.26
CA LEU A 76 -6.18 6.46 -25.92
C LEU A 76 -4.99 6.19 -26.85
N ALA A 77 -4.65 4.91 -27.08
CA ALA A 77 -3.56 4.51 -27.95
C ALA A 77 -3.80 4.95 -29.40
N ALA A 78 -5.01 4.75 -29.92
CA ALA A 78 -5.40 5.14 -31.27
C ALA A 78 -5.31 6.67 -31.47
N VAL A 79 -5.89 7.46 -30.56
CA VAL A 79 -5.84 8.94 -30.62
C VAL A 79 -4.40 9.45 -30.49
N THR A 80 -3.60 8.83 -29.61
CA THR A 80 -2.17 9.16 -29.46
C THR A 80 -1.38 8.83 -30.74
N ALA A 81 -1.61 7.66 -31.33
CA ALA A 81 -0.96 7.23 -32.56
C ALA A 81 -1.34 8.14 -33.74
N ALA A 82 -2.62 8.47 -33.89
CA ALA A 82 -3.11 9.41 -34.91
C ALA A 82 -2.45 10.79 -34.73
N GLY A 83 -2.45 11.33 -33.51
CA GLY A 83 -1.78 12.60 -33.21
C GLY A 83 -0.28 12.57 -33.51
N TYR A 84 0.41 11.48 -33.17
CA TYR A 84 1.83 11.30 -33.45
C TYR A 84 2.15 11.24 -34.96
N LEU A 85 1.38 10.44 -35.72
CA LEU A 85 1.61 10.19 -37.14
C LEU A 85 1.19 11.38 -38.03
N LEU A 86 0.07 12.04 -37.71
CA LEU A 86 -0.47 13.13 -38.52
C LEU A 86 0.20 14.48 -38.26
N ALA A 87 0.80 14.68 -37.07
CA ALA A 87 1.34 15.98 -36.69
C ALA A 87 2.42 16.55 -37.64
N PRO A 88 3.37 15.77 -38.21
CA PRO A 88 4.34 16.31 -39.16
C PRO A 88 3.68 16.81 -40.45
N TRP A 89 2.66 16.10 -40.94
CA TRP A 89 1.92 16.49 -42.13
C TRP A 89 1.17 17.80 -41.92
N PHE A 90 0.44 17.90 -40.79
CA PHE A 90 -0.23 19.14 -40.41
C PHE A 90 0.75 20.29 -40.24
N GLU A 91 1.92 20.09 -39.63
CA GLU A 91 2.90 21.16 -39.47
C GLU A 91 3.46 21.64 -40.82
N CYS A 92 3.77 20.72 -41.74
CA CYS A 92 4.21 21.07 -43.09
C CYS A 92 3.13 21.85 -43.85
N ARG A 93 1.88 21.36 -43.83
CA ARG A 93 0.76 21.95 -44.59
C ARG A 93 0.31 23.29 -44.00
N LEU A 94 0.06 23.36 -42.70
CA LEU A 94 -0.45 24.57 -42.03
C LEU A 94 0.57 25.70 -41.98
N ARG A 95 1.88 25.39 -41.94
CA ARG A 95 2.94 26.41 -41.90
C ARG A 95 3.56 26.69 -43.27
N GLY A 96 3.06 26.06 -44.33
CA GLY A 96 3.55 26.24 -45.70
C GLY A 96 5.06 25.98 -45.83
N LEU A 97 5.58 24.96 -45.13
CA LEU A 97 7.01 24.69 -45.07
C LEU A 97 7.53 24.22 -46.43
N ARG A 98 8.61 24.83 -46.90
CA ARG A 98 9.25 24.48 -48.18
C ARG A 98 10.56 23.75 -47.92
N ARG A 99 10.84 22.70 -48.68
CA ARG A 99 12.11 21.99 -48.55
C ARG A 99 13.24 22.83 -49.13
N LEU A 100 14.34 22.90 -48.38
CA LEU A 100 15.49 23.72 -48.75
C LEU A 100 16.20 23.19 -50.01
N ASP A 101 16.23 21.87 -50.19
CA ASP A 101 16.85 21.20 -51.35
C ASP A 101 16.20 21.56 -52.69
N ARG A 102 14.95 22.03 -52.68
CA ARG A 102 14.21 22.45 -53.88
C ARG A 102 14.16 23.97 -54.06
N THR A 103 14.86 24.73 -53.21
CA THR A 103 14.84 26.19 -53.25
C THR A 103 16.13 26.71 -53.90
N PRO A 104 16.08 27.34 -55.09
CA PRO A 104 17.27 27.85 -55.77
C PRO A 104 17.92 28.99 -54.96
N GLY A 105 19.25 29.16 -55.10
CA GLY A 105 20.01 30.20 -54.40
C GLY A 105 20.36 29.87 -52.95
N THR A 106 20.21 28.60 -52.53
CA THR A 106 20.46 28.13 -51.16
C THR A 106 21.71 27.26 -51.03
N GLU A 107 22.55 27.20 -52.06
CA GLU A 107 23.73 26.33 -52.18
C GLU A 107 24.68 26.54 -50.99
N ALA A 108 25.02 27.80 -50.69
CA ALA A 108 25.91 28.15 -49.59
C ALA A 108 25.34 27.74 -48.22
N LEU A 109 24.03 27.93 -48.02
CA LEU A 109 23.34 27.51 -46.80
C LEU A 109 23.34 25.98 -46.68
N ARG A 110 23.08 25.26 -47.77
CA ARG A 110 23.12 23.79 -47.81
C ARG A 110 24.51 23.26 -47.47
N ALA A 111 25.56 23.88 -48.01
CA ALA A 111 26.95 23.53 -47.70
C ALA A 111 27.28 23.75 -46.21
N ALA A 112 26.88 24.90 -45.65
CA ALA A 112 27.05 25.20 -44.22
C ALA A 112 26.31 24.19 -43.32
N LEU A 113 25.05 23.89 -43.63
CA LEU A 113 24.25 22.91 -42.91
C LEU A 113 24.85 21.50 -43.00
N ALA A 114 25.35 21.09 -44.16
CA ALA A 114 26.03 19.81 -44.33
C ALA A 114 27.29 19.71 -43.45
N GLY A 115 28.04 20.82 -43.31
CA GLY A 115 29.15 20.93 -42.36
C GLY A 115 28.70 20.70 -40.91
N LEU A 116 27.64 21.38 -40.47
CA LEU A 116 27.10 21.24 -39.12
C LEU A 116 26.50 19.85 -38.85
N VAL A 117 25.91 19.20 -39.85
CA VAL A 117 25.42 17.82 -39.73
C VAL A 117 26.56 16.83 -39.50
N ARG A 118 27.68 17.00 -40.22
CA ARG A 118 28.91 16.21 -40.00
C ARG A 118 29.50 16.47 -38.63
N GLU A 119 29.55 17.73 -38.22
CA GLU A 119 30.05 18.13 -36.89
C GLU A 119 29.20 17.55 -35.76
N ALA A 120 27.87 17.61 -35.90
CA ALA A 120 26.94 16.96 -34.98
C ALA A 120 27.03 15.43 -35.02
N GLY A 121 27.78 14.84 -35.97
CA GLY A 121 28.03 13.41 -36.14
C GLY A 121 26.76 12.59 -36.36
N LEU A 122 25.82 13.13 -37.13
CA LEU A 122 24.59 12.42 -37.47
C LEU A 122 24.84 11.38 -38.56
N ARG A 123 24.40 10.14 -38.32
CA ARG A 123 24.51 9.05 -39.31
C ARG A 123 23.63 9.26 -40.54
N ARG A 124 22.49 9.94 -40.38
CA ARG A 124 21.55 10.26 -41.45
C ARG A 124 21.21 11.75 -41.37
N PRO A 125 21.38 12.53 -42.47
CA PRO A 125 21.06 13.94 -42.47
C PRO A 125 19.54 14.13 -42.33
N PRO A 126 19.08 15.12 -41.54
CA PRO A 126 17.67 15.50 -41.53
C PRO A 126 17.31 16.28 -42.80
N VAL A 127 16.01 16.35 -43.11
CA VAL A 127 15.47 17.19 -44.17
C VAL A 127 15.31 18.62 -43.65
N PHE A 128 16.05 19.57 -44.22
CA PHE A 128 15.91 20.97 -43.86
C PHE A 128 14.72 21.60 -44.59
N VAL A 129 13.86 22.28 -43.83
CA VAL A 129 12.69 23.00 -44.34
C VAL A 129 12.71 24.44 -43.84
N VAL A 130 12.24 25.37 -44.65
CA VAL A 130 12.22 26.81 -44.32
C VAL A 130 10.80 27.27 -44.05
N SER A 131 10.64 28.05 -42.98
CA SER A 131 9.40 28.74 -42.63
C SER A 131 9.48 30.23 -43.01
N ARG A 132 8.32 30.88 -43.19
CA ARG A 132 8.25 32.33 -43.48
C ARG A 132 8.44 33.22 -42.24
N SER A 133 8.69 32.65 -41.06
CA SER A 133 8.78 33.44 -39.82
C SER A 133 10.06 34.26 -39.78
N ALA A 134 9.96 35.55 -39.43
CA ALA A 134 11.12 36.43 -39.23
C ALA A 134 11.87 36.17 -37.91
N ARG A 135 11.44 35.20 -37.09
CA ARG A 135 12.09 34.87 -35.81
C ARG A 135 13.44 34.20 -36.06
N ILE A 136 14.41 34.48 -35.19
CA ILE A 136 15.68 33.73 -35.15
C ILE A 136 15.44 32.48 -34.31
N SER A 137 14.90 31.43 -34.93
CA SER A 137 14.53 30.18 -34.26
C SER A 137 14.62 28.99 -35.20
N GLY A 138 14.85 27.82 -34.63
CA GLY A 138 14.73 26.53 -35.28
C GLY A 138 13.68 25.66 -34.58
N ASN A 139 13.27 24.57 -35.22
CA ASN A 139 12.53 23.51 -34.54
C ASN A 139 12.79 22.17 -35.23
N THR A 140 12.88 21.09 -34.46
CA THR A 140 12.97 19.73 -35.01
C THR A 140 11.66 18.97 -34.86
N PHE A 141 11.26 18.26 -35.92
CA PHE A 141 10.04 17.47 -35.90
C PHE A 141 10.09 16.30 -36.88
N GLY A 142 9.15 15.36 -36.77
CA GLY A 142 9.05 14.21 -37.66
C GLY A 142 8.32 13.05 -37.03
N ALA A 143 8.09 12.01 -37.82
CA ALA A 143 7.55 10.74 -37.38
C ALA A 143 8.25 9.61 -38.15
N GLY A 144 8.42 8.45 -37.48
CA GLY A 144 9.08 7.29 -38.07
C GLY A 144 10.53 7.57 -38.49
N PRO A 145 11.00 7.14 -39.67
CA PRO A 145 12.38 7.36 -40.09
C PRO A 145 12.67 8.80 -40.55
N VAL A 146 11.64 9.59 -40.84
CA VAL A 146 11.79 10.93 -41.44
C VAL A 146 11.92 12.01 -40.36
N ARG A 147 12.97 12.82 -40.49
CA ARG A 147 13.32 13.87 -39.52
C ARG A 147 13.47 15.18 -40.26
N TYR A 148 12.76 16.20 -39.80
CA TYR A 148 12.78 17.55 -40.33
C TYR A 148 13.47 18.50 -39.35
N VAL A 149 14.27 19.40 -39.89
CA VAL A 149 14.78 20.58 -39.16
C VAL A 149 14.22 21.81 -39.84
N ARG A 150 13.33 22.51 -39.14
CA ARG A 150 12.76 23.78 -39.58
C ARG A 150 13.71 24.91 -39.25
N LEU A 151 14.01 25.73 -40.25
CA LEU A 151 14.73 26.98 -40.12
C LEU A 151 13.75 28.13 -40.39
N ASP A 152 13.56 29.02 -39.42
CA ASP A 152 12.80 30.24 -39.65
C ASP A 152 13.63 31.21 -40.52
N LEU A 153 12.98 32.04 -41.35
CA LEU A 153 13.65 32.96 -42.25
C LEU A 153 14.61 33.92 -41.53
N GLY A 154 14.27 34.33 -40.30
CA GLY A 154 15.17 35.14 -39.46
C GLY A 154 16.47 34.40 -39.12
N LEU A 155 16.42 33.09 -38.89
CA LEU A 155 17.60 32.26 -38.67
C LEU A 155 18.42 32.10 -39.95
N VAL A 156 17.76 31.95 -41.11
CA VAL A 156 18.44 31.91 -42.41
C VAL A 156 19.17 33.23 -42.69
N HIS A 157 18.56 34.37 -42.38
CA HIS A 157 19.23 35.68 -42.48
C HIS A 157 20.43 35.79 -41.52
N ALA A 158 20.29 35.29 -40.29
CA ALA A 158 21.36 35.27 -39.30
C ALA A 158 22.59 34.46 -39.75
N GLN A 159 22.47 33.54 -40.72
CA GLN A 159 23.63 32.85 -41.29
C GLN A 159 24.64 33.83 -41.91
N ARG A 160 24.19 34.96 -42.46
CA ARG A 160 25.05 35.99 -43.05
C ARG A 160 25.46 37.05 -42.05
N THR A 161 24.52 37.50 -41.20
CA THR A 161 24.75 38.66 -40.31
C THR A 161 25.29 38.29 -38.92
N ALA A 162 25.02 37.06 -38.45
CA ALA A 162 25.44 36.57 -37.14
C ALA A 162 25.75 35.05 -37.20
N PRO A 163 26.78 34.64 -37.96
CA PRO A 163 27.05 33.22 -38.26
C PRO A 163 27.24 32.35 -37.01
N GLN A 164 27.75 32.93 -35.91
CA GLN A 164 27.88 32.24 -34.63
C GLN A 164 26.52 31.92 -33.99
N VAL A 165 25.55 32.83 -34.09
CA VAL A 165 24.18 32.59 -33.60
C VAL A 165 23.50 31.52 -34.47
N PHE A 166 23.65 31.62 -35.79
CA PHE A 166 23.14 30.60 -36.72
C PHE A 166 23.69 29.22 -36.40
N ARG A 167 25.02 29.10 -36.30
CA ARG A 167 25.71 27.85 -35.98
C ARG A 167 25.23 27.26 -34.66
N ALA A 168 25.17 28.07 -33.60
CA ALA A 168 24.80 27.58 -32.28
C ALA A 168 23.33 27.12 -32.20
N VAL A 169 22.40 27.83 -32.84
CA VAL A 169 20.99 27.41 -32.93
C VAL A 169 20.85 26.12 -33.75
N VAL A 170 21.51 26.02 -34.90
CA VAL A 170 21.46 24.80 -35.73
C VAL A 170 22.06 23.61 -34.98
N LEU A 171 23.20 23.76 -34.29
CA LEU A 171 23.78 22.69 -33.48
C LEU A 171 22.87 22.24 -32.33
N HIS A 172 22.11 23.16 -31.72
CA HIS A 172 21.05 22.84 -30.74
C HIS A 172 19.93 21.98 -31.36
N GLU A 173 19.44 22.37 -32.54
CA GLU A 173 18.41 21.58 -33.24
C GLU A 173 18.94 20.20 -33.66
N LEU A 174 20.18 20.13 -34.17
CA LEU A 174 20.82 18.86 -34.51
C LEU A 174 21.11 17.99 -33.28
N ALA A 175 21.32 18.60 -32.11
CA ALA A 175 21.41 17.88 -30.85
C ALA A 175 20.12 17.12 -30.51
N HIS A 176 18.94 17.69 -30.78
CA HIS A 176 17.67 16.97 -30.64
C HIS A 176 17.56 15.78 -31.61
N VAL A 177 18.00 15.95 -32.86
CA VAL A 177 18.07 14.84 -33.84
C VAL A 177 18.98 13.73 -33.32
N ARG A 178 20.15 14.09 -32.78
CA ARG A 178 21.13 13.12 -32.28
C ARG A 178 20.68 12.40 -31.02
N ASN A 179 19.99 13.09 -30.12
CA ASN A 179 19.42 12.51 -28.90
C ASN A 179 18.17 11.65 -29.16
N ALA A 180 17.68 11.61 -30.41
CA ALA A 180 16.38 11.03 -30.76
C ALA A 180 15.22 11.66 -29.99
N ASP A 181 15.34 12.94 -29.62
CA ASP A 181 14.34 13.65 -28.82
C ASP A 181 13.05 13.91 -29.63
N ILE A 182 13.13 13.93 -30.97
CA ILE A 182 11.98 14.17 -31.86
C ILE A 182 10.80 13.24 -31.54
N HIS A 183 11.07 11.92 -31.42
CA HIS A 183 10.02 10.94 -31.17
C HIS A 183 9.42 11.09 -29.77
N LEU A 184 10.28 11.28 -28.77
CA LEU A 184 9.85 11.44 -27.38
C LEU A 184 9.01 12.72 -27.21
N THR A 185 9.45 13.83 -27.79
CA THR A 185 8.73 15.11 -27.78
C THR A 185 7.37 14.97 -28.47
N ARG A 186 7.34 14.36 -29.66
CA ARG A 186 6.11 14.15 -30.43
C ARG A 186 5.12 13.25 -29.69
N LEU A 187 5.58 12.11 -29.19
CA LEU A 187 4.75 11.19 -28.42
C LEU A 187 4.23 11.84 -27.14
N THR A 188 5.05 12.63 -26.46
CA THR A 188 4.66 13.35 -25.25
C THR A 188 3.57 14.38 -25.54
N ILE A 189 3.73 15.18 -26.60
CA ILE A 189 2.72 16.16 -27.03
C ILE A 189 1.44 15.44 -27.45
N ALA A 190 1.54 14.39 -28.27
CA ALA A 190 0.39 13.62 -28.73
C ALA A 190 -0.39 13.02 -27.55
N LEU A 191 0.30 12.41 -26.57
CA LEU A 191 -0.35 11.87 -25.37
C LEU A 191 -1.00 12.98 -24.52
N ALA A 192 -0.34 14.13 -24.36
CA ALA A 192 -0.86 15.24 -23.58
C ALA A 192 -2.18 15.78 -24.15
N TRP A 193 -2.35 15.76 -25.48
CA TRP A 193 -3.60 16.12 -26.15
C TRP A 193 -4.58 14.96 -26.27
N ALA A 194 -4.10 13.73 -26.42
CA ALA A 194 -4.96 12.55 -26.48
C ALA A 194 -5.68 12.32 -25.16
N PHE A 195 -5.04 12.54 -24.02
CA PHE A 195 -5.68 12.36 -22.71
C PHE A 195 -6.96 13.19 -22.52
N PRO A 196 -6.97 14.53 -22.70
CA PRO A 196 -8.20 15.29 -22.57
C PRO A 196 -9.26 14.88 -23.59
N LEU A 197 -8.86 14.62 -24.85
CA LEU A 197 -9.80 14.28 -25.92
C LEU A 197 -10.41 12.87 -25.77
N ALA A 198 -9.60 11.89 -25.39
CA ALA A 198 -9.98 10.48 -25.31
C ALA A 198 -10.52 10.05 -23.93
N VAL A 199 -10.32 10.85 -22.89
CA VAL A 199 -10.70 10.49 -21.51
C VAL A 199 -11.51 11.59 -20.86
N LEU A 200 -10.95 12.80 -20.71
CA LEU A 200 -11.63 13.84 -19.93
C LEU A 200 -12.94 14.29 -20.58
N VAL A 201 -12.98 14.47 -21.90
CA VAL A 201 -14.19 14.88 -22.62
C VAL A 201 -15.30 13.81 -22.51
N PRO A 202 -15.06 12.52 -22.85
CA PRO A 202 -16.07 11.48 -22.65
C PRO A 202 -16.57 11.37 -21.20
N VAL A 203 -15.66 11.41 -20.23
CA VAL A 203 -16.01 11.37 -18.80
C VAL A 203 -16.85 12.58 -18.41
N ALA A 204 -16.45 13.80 -18.79
CA ALA A 204 -17.18 15.02 -18.46
C ALA A 204 -18.58 15.05 -19.09
N VAL A 205 -18.73 14.59 -20.34
CA VAL A 205 -20.03 14.47 -21.02
C VAL A 205 -20.92 13.47 -20.29
N ASN A 206 -20.40 12.30 -19.94
CA ASN A 206 -21.15 11.30 -19.18
C ASN A 206 -21.57 11.83 -17.80
N TYR A 207 -20.66 12.49 -17.08
CA TYR A 207 -20.91 13.07 -15.76
C TYR A 207 -21.97 14.17 -15.78
N ALA A 208 -21.88 15.10 -16.75
CA ALA A 208 -22.84 16.20 -16.89
C ALA A 208 -24.29 15.71 -17.13
N GLY A 209 -24.47 14.55 -17.75
CA GLY A 209 -25.78 13.95 -18.00
C GLY A 209 -26.29 12.99 -16.91
N SER A 210 -25.49 12.65 -15.89
CA SER A 210 -25.83 11.55 -14.96
C SER A 210 -25.71 11.88 -13.47
N VAL A 211 -25.04 12.98 -13.10
CA VAL A 211 -24.73 13.28 -11.70
C VAL A 211 -25.24 14.68 -11.31
N PRO A 212 -25.84 14.86 -10.11
CA PRO A 212 -26.24 16.18 -9.62
C PRO A 212 -25.06 17.18 -9.56
N ALA A 213 -25.32 18.46 -9.86
CA ALA A 213 -24.33 19.54 -9.93
C ALA A 213 -23.41 19.66 -8.70
N ARG A 214 -23.91 19.35 -7.50
CA ARG A 214 -23.11 19.40 -6.27
C ARG A 214 -21.99 18.35 -6.27
N ARG A 215 -22.28 17.11 -6.67
CA ARG A 215 -21.28 16.04 -6.77
C ARG A 215 -20.29 16.27 -7.93
N LEU A 216 -20.71 17.00 -8.97
CA LEU A 216 -19.82 17.42 -10.06
C LEU A 216 -18.66 18.29 -9.56
N LEU A 217 -18.89 19.14 -8.55
CA LEU A 217 -17.82 19.95 -7.95
C LEU A 217 -16.88 19.11 -7.08
N ASP A 218 -17.42 18.16 -6.32
CA ASP A 218 -16.66 17.26 -5.44
C ASP A 218 -15.72 16.33 -6.22
N ASP A 219 -16.07 15.95 -7.45
CA ASP A 219 -15.24 15.13 -8.33
C ASP A 219 -14.46 15.94 -9.40
N GLY A 220 -14.98 17.10 -9.81
CA GLY A 220 -14.42 17.91 -10.89
C GLY A 220 -13.00 18.41 -10.60
N TRP A 221 -12.68 18.71 -9.34
CA TRP A 221 -11.33 19.12 -8.97
C TRP A 221 -10.30 17.99 -9.13
N ARG A 222 -10.71 16.71 -8.97
CA ARG A 222 -9.83 15.55 -9.20
C ARG A 222 -9.52 15.39 -10.69
N LEU A 223 -10.51 15.55 -11.58
CA LEU A 223 -10.28 15.62 -13.04
C LEU A 223 -9.30 16.73 -13.39
N ALA A 224 -9.50 17.92 -12.81
CA ALA A 224 -8.62 19.06 -13.04
C ALA A 224 -7.19 18.78 -12.54
N ALA A 225 -7.05 18.16 -11.37
CA ALA A 225 -5.77 17.74 -10.82
C ALA A 225 -5.08 16.71 -11.74
N PHE A 226 -5.79 15.72 -12.27
CA PHE A 226 -5.24 14.76 -13.23
C PHE A 226 -4.78 15.43 -14.52
N ALA A 227 -5.63 16.28 -15.11
CA ALA A 227 -5.27 17.05 -16.29
C ALA A 227 -3.99 17.84 -16.04
N LEU A 228 -3.92 18.55 -14.90
CA LEU A 228 -2.77 19.33 -14.49
C LEU A 228 -1.51 18.46 -14.36
N ILE A 229 -1.58 17.31 -13.70
CA ILE A 229 -0.44 16.40 -13.49
C ILE A 229 0.08 15.84 -14.81
N VAL A 230 -0.83 15.42 -15.70
CA VAL A 230 -0.48 14.90 -17.04
C VAL A 230 0.26 15.97 -17.84
N HIS A 231 -0.28 17.19 -17.90
CA HIS A 231 0.33 18.29 -18.65
C HIS A 231 1.64 18.77 -18.01
N ALA A 232 1.71 18.89 -16.68
CA ALA A 232 2.93 19.24 -15.96
C ALA A 232 4.04 18.20 -16.20
N SER A 233 3.68 16.92 -16.24
CA SER A 233 4.61 15.84 -16.58
C SER A 233 5.11 15.95 -18.01
N ALA A 234 4.21 16.21 -18.97
CA ALA A 234 4.56 16.42 -20.37
C ALA A 234 5.54 17.60 -20.52
N TRP A 235 5.24 18.76 -19.91
CA TRP A 235 6.13 19.93 -19.94
C TRP A 235 7.47 19.68 -19.23
N SER A 236 7.49 18.87 -18.17
CA SER A 236 8.74 18.46 -17.51
C SER A 236 9.65 17.70 -18.48
N VAL A 237 9.09 16.72 -19.20
CA VAL A 237 9.83 15.94 -20.21
C VAL A 237 10.41 16.85 -21.28
N LEU A 238 9.58 17.74 -21.84
CA LEU A 238 10.00 18.67 -22.90
C LEU A 238 11.12 19.60 -22.43
N ARG A 239 11.00 20.18 -21.23
CA ARG A 239 12.07 21.01 -20.63
C ARG A 239 13.36 20.23 -20.41
N ALA A 240 13.26 18.97 -19.96
CA ALA A 240 14.43 18.13 -19.76
C ALA A 240 15.16 17.84 -21.08
N ARG A 241 14.45 17.77 -22.21
CA ARG A 241 15.03 17.60 -23.55
C ARG A 241 15.77 18.84 -24.03
N GLU A 242 15.23 20.03 -23.77
CA GLU A 242 15.92 21.29 -24.08
C GLU A 242 17.27 21.39 -23.36
N PHE A 243 17.31 21.11 -22.05
CA PHE A 243 18.57 21.04 -21.30
C PHE A 243 19.49 19.91 -21.79
N ALA A 244 18.91 18.85 -22.37
CA ALA A 244 19.69 17.76 -22.96
C ALA A 244 20.43 18.19 -24.23
N ALA A 245 19.76 18.96 -25.09
CA ALA A 245 20.34 19.54 -26.29
C ALA A 245 21.37 20.64 -25.95
N ASP A 246 21.04 21.55 -25.02
CA ASP A 246 21.92 22.65 -24.58
C ASP A 246 23.31 22.16 -24.14
N ALA A 247 23.40 21.03 -23.42
CA ALA A 247 24.70 20.57 -22.92
C ALA A 247 25.60 19.92 -23.99
N ARG A 248 25.11 19.72 -25.22
CA ARG A 248 25.96 19.31 -26.34
C ARG A 248 26.73 20.48 -26.95
N LEU A 249 26.36 21.72 -26.64
CA LEU A 249 27.05 22.91 -27.10
C LEU A 249 28.40 23.07 -26.40
N LEU A 250 29.43 23.42 -27.16
CA LEU A 250 30.81 23.58 -26.71
C LEU A 250 31.32 25.01 -26.99
N GLY A 251 32.36 25.45 -26.28
CA GLY A 251 33.11 26.68 -26.56
C GLY A 251 32.26 27.89 -26.91
N GLY A 252 32.52 28.45 -28.10
CA GLY A 252 31.85 29.65 -28.64
C GLY A 252 30.34 29.47 -28.85
N ASP A 253 29.84 28.29 -29.19
CA ASP A 253 28.41 28.05 -29.41
C ASP A 253 27.61 28.22 -28.12
N ARG A 254 28.16 27.68 -27.03
CA ARG A 254 27.59 27.84 -25.70
C ARG A 254 27.53 29.32 -25.32
N ALA A 255 28.55 30.10 -25.69
CA ALA A 255 28.58 31.53 -25.43
C ALA A 255 27.55 32.30 -26.27
N ALA A 256 27.41 31.95 -27.55
CA ALA A 256 26.41 32.54 -28.43
C ALA A 256 24.97 32.27 -27.96
N VAL A 257 24.64 31.02 -27.59
CA VAL A 257 23.31 30.69 -27.03
C VAL A 257 23.08 31.42 -25.72
N ARG A 258 24.08 31.53 -24.83
CA ARG A 258 23.95 32.30 -23.58
C ARG A 258 23.63 33.78 -23.85
N ALA A 259 24.34 34.41 -24.79
CA ALA A 259 24.10 35.79 -25.17
C ALA A 259 22.69 35.98 -25.75
N LEU A 260 22.25 35.05 -26.61
CA LEU A 260 20.89 35.04 -27.17
C LEU A 260 19.82 34.91 -26.06
N LEU A 261 19.99 33.98 -25.12
CA LEU A 261 19.08 33.79 -24.00
C LEU A 261 19.08 34.97 -23.01
N ALA A 262 20.21 35.67 -22.88
CA ALA A 262 20.34 36.87 -22.07
C ALA A 262 19.68 38.11 -22.73
N ALA A 263 19.66 38.18 -24.06
CA ALA A 263 18.96 39.24 -24.79
C ALA A 263 17.42 39.14 -24.62
N ASP A 264 16.89 37.94 -24.41
CA ASP A 264 15.46 37.68 -24.18
C ASP A 264 14.99 37.95 -22.73
N ARG A 265 15.72 38.79 -21.97
CA ARG A 265 15.41 39.16 -20.57
C ARG A 265 14.24 40.15 -20.45
N ARG A 266 13.06 39.81 -21.00
CA ARG A 266 11.82 40.53 -20.62
C ARG A 266 11.60 40.36 -19.11
N ARG A 267 11.36 41.45 -18.36
CA ARG A 267 11.07 41.39 -16.91
C ARG A 267 9.80 40.56 -16.68
N ILE A 268 9.94 39.35 -16.14
CA ILE A 268 8.82 38.43 -15.87
C ILE A 268 8.29 38.70 -14.45
N GLY A 269 7.09 39.30 -14.35
CA GLY A 269 6.38 39.47 -13.08
C GLY A 269 5.98 38.14 -12.40
N ARG A 270 5.57 38.17 -11.12
CA ARG A 270 5.22 36.94 -10.35
C ARG A 270 4.19 36.05 -11.06
N ARG A 271 3.13 36.62 -11.65
CA ARG A 271 2.11 35.87 -12.42
C ARG A 271 2.69 35.17 -13.65
N ALA A 272 3.63 35.81 -14.34
CA ALA A 272 4.29 35.21 -15.50
C ALA A 272 5.32 34.13 -15.10
N ARG A 273 5.85 34.14 -13.86
CA ARG A 273 6.60 32.99 -13.32
C ARG A 273 5.70 31.78 -13.07
N LEU A 274 4.50 31.99 -12.51
CA LEU A 274 3.51 30.92 -12.40
C LEU A 274 3.13 30.38 -13.78
N GLY A 275 2.79 31.26 -14.73
CA GLY A 275 2.51 30.86 -16.12
C GLY A 275 3.68 30.17 -16.82
N SER A 276 4.93 30.44 -16.41
CA SER A 276 6.11 29.76 -16.98
C SER A 276 6.20 28.27 -16.62
N ALA A 277 5.56 27.84 -15.53
CA ALA A 277 5.46 26.43 -15.18
C ALA A 277 4.62 25.64 -16.21
N PHE A 278 3.77 26.34 -16.97
CA PHE A 278 2.84 25.80 -17.97
C PHE A 278 3.33 25.98 -19.42
N ARG A 279 4.56 26.48 -19.62
CA ARG A 279 5.13 26.67 -20.97
C ARG A 279 5.88 25.43 -21.44
N PHE A 280 5.74 25.13 -22.74
CA PHE A 280 6.44 24.03 -23.41
C PHE A 280 7.96 24.17 -23.37
N HIS A 281 8.47 25.41 -23.41
CA HIS A 281 9.91 25.69 -23.33
C HIS A 281 10.30 26.22 -21.95
N PRO A 282 11.46 25.82 -21.42
CA PRO A 282 11.99 26.39 -20.19
C PRO A 282 12.29 27.88 -20.41
N LEU A 283 12.19 28.66 -19.33
CA LEU A 283 12.55 30.08 -19.37
C LEU A 283 14.00 30.27 -19.86
N SER A 284 14.24 31.31 -20.65
CA SER A 284 15.56 31.64 -21.19
C SER A 284 16.62 31.78 -20.08
N ARG A 285 16.23 32.35 -18.92
CA ARG A 285 17.05 32.38 -17.70
C ARG A 285 17.39 30.99 -17.15
N ALA A 286 16.43 30.07 -17.10
CA ALA A 286 16.68 28.73 -16.57
C ALA A 286 17.65 27.93 -17.47
N ARG A 287 17.60 28.14 -18.79
CA ARG A 287 18.58 27.59 -19.74
C ARG A 287 19.95 28.22 -19.55
N ALA A 288 20.04 29.54 -19.49
CA ALA A 288 21.30 30.25 -19.23
C ALA A 288 21.95 29.82 -17.90
N ASP A 289 21.18 29.79 -16.81
CA ASP A 289 21.62 29.30 -15.50
C ASP A 289 22.15 27.86 -15.56
N THR A 290 21.54 26.99 -16.38
CA THR A 290 21.95 25.58 -16.52
C THR A 290 23.24 25.45 -17.34
N LEU A 291 23.43 26.31 -18.35
CA LEU A 291 24.68 26.42 -19.10
C LEU A 291 25.83 26.93 -18.22
N GLU A 292 25.55 27.80 -17.26
CA GLU A 292 26.51 28.31 -16.27
C GLU A 292 26.80 27.29 -15.16
N HIS A 293 25.79 26.53 -14.73
CA HIS A 293 25.88 25.57 -13.62
C HIS A 293 25.49 24.16 -14.07
N PRO A 294 26.34 23.44 -14.82
CA PRO A 294 26.02 22.12 -15.37
C PRO A 294 25.57 21.10 -14.31
N GLY A 295 26.06 21.22 -13.06
CA GLY A 295 25.71 20.35 -11.95
C GLY A 295 24.20 20.30 -11.65
N ARG A 296 23.44 21.37 -11.95
CA ARG A 296 21.97 21.40 -11.75
C ARG A 296 21.22 20.37 -12.59
N ARG A 297 21.81 19.88 -13.68
CA ARG A 297 21.24 18.81 -14.54
C ARG A 297 21.43 17.42 -13.95
N PHE A 298 22.47 17.24 -13.15
CA PHE A 298 22.82 15.97 -12.52
C PHE A 298 22.26 15.85 -11.11
N ALA A 299 21.75 16.94 -10.53
CA ALA A 299 21.07 16.93 -9.25
C ALA A 299 19.81 16.04 -9.31
N ALA A 300 19.68 15.14 -8.34
CA ALA A 300 18.45 14.37 -8.13
C ALA A 300 17.44 15.26 -7.40
N ARG A 301 16.44 15.78 -8.12
CA ARG A 301 15.49 16.77 -7.57
C ARG A 301 14.31 16.07 -6.91
N PRO A 302 13.99 16.35 -5.63
CA PRO A 302 12.84 15.73 -4.96
C PRO A 302 11.51 15.90 -5.70
N VAL A 303 11.30 17.02 -6.40
CA VAL A 303 10.07 17.25 -7.19
C VAL A 303 9.90 16.26 -8.35
N GLU A 304 11.00 15.77 -8.95
CA GLU A 304 10.94 14.75 -10.01
C GLU A 304 10.46 13.42 -9.42
N ALA A 305 10.95 13.07 -8.23
CA ALA A 305 10.53 11.89 -7.48
C ALA A 305 9.07 12.00 -7.04
N LEU A 306 8.66 13.17 -6.52
CA LEU A 306 7.27 13.45 -6.16
C LEU A 306 6.33 13.22 -7.34
N GLY A 307 6.66 13.77 -8.52
CA GLY A 307 5.85 13.57 -9.73
C GLY A 307 5.79 12.12 -10.18
N ALA A 308 6.89 11.38 -10.08
CA ALA A 308 6.92 9.95 -10.40
C ALA A 308 6.06 9.13 -9.43
N GLY A 309 6.18 9.39 -8.13
CA GLY A 309 5.36 8.78 -7.08
C GLY A 309 3.88 9.08 -7.29
N LEU A 310 3.54 10.35 -7.54
CA LEU A 310 2.18 10.81 -7.82
C LEU A 310 1.57 10.04 -9.00
N ALA A 311 2.31 9.94 -10.11
CA ALA A 311 1.84 9.23 -11.28
C ALA A 311 1.63 7.73 -11.04
N ALA A 312 2.48 7.09 -10.21
CA ALA A 312 2.33 5.69 -9.84
C ALA A 312 1.17 5.48 -8.86
N GLY A 313 1.04 6.32 -7.83
CA GLY A 313 -0.05 6.24 -6.85
C GLY A 313 -1.43 6.37 -7.50
N ILE A 314 -1.57 7.27 -8.49
CA ILE A 314 -2.80 7.43 -9.27
C ILE A 314 -3.14 6.17 -10.06
N ALA A 315 -2.13 5.52 -10.64
CA ALA A 315 -2.33 4.36 -11.49
C ALA A 315 -2.47 3.05 -10.71
N ALA A 316 -2.02 2.99 -9.45
CA ALA A 316 -1.91 1.74 -8.72
C ALA A 316 -3.28 1.09 -8.44
N PRO A 317 -4.31 1.79 -7.95
CA PRO A 317 -5.62 1.16 -7.71
C PRO A 317 -6.31 0.60 -8.97
N PRO A 318 -6.46 1.34 -10.10
CA PRO A 318 -7.11 0.77 -11.29
C PRO A 318 -6.27 -0.32 -11.95
N LEU A 319 -4.94 -0.27 -11.82
CA LEU A 319 -4.08 -1.34 -12.31
C LEU A 319 -4.21 -2.60 -11.45
N LEU A 320 -4.34 -2.45 -10.12
CA LEU A 320 -4.65 -3.57 -9.22
C LEU A 320 -5.98 -4.22 -9.60
N ASP A 321 -7.03 -3.43 -9.83
CA ASP A 321 -8.35 -3.93 -10.21
C ASP A 321 -8.29 -4.71 -11.54
N LEU A 322 -7.57 -4.16 -12.53
CA LEU A 322 -7.32 -4.87 -13.79
C LEU A 322 -6.57 -6.19 -13.57
N MET A 323 -5.46 -6.16 -12.82
CA MET A 323 -4.62 -7.34 -12.61
C MET A 323 -5.33 -8.41 -11.80
N ALA A 324 -6.05 -8.04 -10.74
CA ALA A 324 -6.87 -8.96 -9.97
C ALA A 324 -7.94 -9.62 -10.85
N SER A 325 -8.37 -8.94 -11.93
CA SER A 325 -9.43 -9.38 -12.84
C SER A 325 -8.99 -10.23 -14.02
N LEU A 326 -7.68 -10.37 -14.25
CA LEU A 326 -7.17 -11.30 -15.25
C LEU A 326 -7.16 -12.75 -14.71
N PRO A 327 -7.31 -13.77 -15.56
CA PRO A 327 -7.15 -15.18 -15.17
C PRO A 327 -5.77 -15.43 -14.53
N HIS A 328 -5.71 -16.37 -13.57
CA HIS A 328 -4.54 -16.78 -12.78
C HIS A 328 -3.19 -16.26 -13.30
N GLN A 329 -2.71 -15.17 -12.69
CA GLN A 329 -1.50 -14.48 -13.14
C GLN A 329 -0.21 -15.19 -12.74
N LEU A 330 -0.24 -15.96 -11.65
CA LEU A 330 0.86 -16.77 -11.15
C LEU A 330 0.33 -18.11 -10.63
N PRO A 331 1.05 -19.22 -10.83
CA PRO A 331 0.75 -20.49 -10.17
C PRO A 331 0.71 -20.26 -8.65
N SER A 332 -0.27 -20.88 -7.97
CA SER A 332 -0.44 -20.89 -6.50
C SER A 332 -0.71 -19.57 -5.76
N SER A 333 -0.75 -18.41 -6.40
CA SER A 333 -1.13 -17.16 -5.71
C SER A 333 -2.63 -16.90 -5.81
N ASP A 334 -3.27 -16.51 -4.70
CA ASP A 334 -4.60 -15.90 -4.77
C ASP A 334 -4.58 -14.63 -5.65
N ARG A 335 -5.70 -14.34 -6.32
CA ARG A 335 -5.85 -13.27 -7.32
C ARG A 335 -5.45 -11.90 -6.78
N LEU A 336 -5.73 -11.63 -5.50
CA LEU A 336 -5.36 -10.36 -4.88
C LEU A 336 -3.84 -10.23 -4.74
N THR A 337 -3.19 -11.24 -4.14
CA THR A 337 -1.74 -11.27 -3.93
C THR A 337 -0.99 -11.22 -5.25
N GLY A 338 -1.40 -12.06 -6.22
CA GLY A 338 -0.82 -12.09 -7.56
C GLY A 338 -1.02 -10.76 -8.30
N GLY A 339 -2.24 -10.21 -8.25
CA GLY A 339 -2.57 -8.94 -8.88
C GLY A 339 -1.80 -7.76 -8.29
N ALA A 340 -1.63 -7.73 -6.97
CA ALA A 340 -0.83 -6.71 -6.28
C ALA A 340 0.65 -6.82 -6.63
N ALA A 341 1.21 -8.03 -6.70
CA ALA A 341 2.60 -8.25 -7.11
C ALA A 341 2.84 -7.84 -8.58
N ALA A 342 1.94 -8.21 -9.50
CA ALA A 342 2.02 -7.81 -10.90
C ALA A 342 1.92 -6.29 -11.08
N THR A 343 0.97 -5.65 -10.37
CA THR A 343 0.83 -4.19 -10.33
C THR A 343 2.08 -3.53 -9.79
N GLY A 344 2.62 -4.05 -8.69
CA GLY A 344 3.89 -3.64 -8.11
C GLY A 344 5.03 -3.71 -9.12
N LEU A 345 5.15 -4.79 -9.89
CA LEU A 345 6.18 -4.95 -10.92
C LEU A 345 6.05 -3.91 -12.05
N LEU A 346 4.84 -3.75 -12.59
CA LEU A 346 4.55 -2.81 -13.68
C LEU A 346 4.86 -1.36 -13.30
N LEU A 347 4.61 -0.98 -12.05
CA LEU A 347 4.90 0.36 -11.53
C LEU A 347 6.32 0.49 -10.96
N GLY A 348 6.88 -0.59 -10.44
CA GLY A 348 8.21 -0.64 -9.83
C GLY A 348 9.31 -0.40 -10.86
N VAL A 349 9.18 -0.94 -12.08
CA VAL A 349 10.16 -0.73 -13.18
C VAL A 349 10.36 0.76 -13.51
N PRO A 350 9.32 1.54 -13.88
CA PRO A 350 9.52 2.95 -14.21
C PRO A 350 9.99 3.79 -13.01
N LEU A 351 9.51 3.49 -11.79
CA LEU A 351 9.97 4.17 -10.58
C LEU A 351 11.45 3.87 -10.27
N ALA A 352 11.90 2.63 -10.47
CA ALA A 352 13.29 2.24 -10.35
C ALA A 352 14.17 2.96 -11.38
N LEU A 353 13.75 3.03 -12.64
CA LEU A 353 14.48 3.77 -13.68
C LEU A 353 14.67 5.26 -13.32
N VAL A 354 13.63 5.91 -12.78
CA VAL A 354 13.69 7.31 -12.34
C VAL A 354 14.62 7.46 -11.12
N THR A 355 14.43 6.64 -10.08
CA THR A 355 15.18 6.73 -8.83
C THR A 355 16.64 6.36 -9.01
N THR A 356 16.94 5.18 -9.58
CA THR A 356 18.29 4.73 -9.89
C THR A 356 18.95 5.68 -10.89
N GLY A 357 18.25 6.07 -11.96
CA GLY A 357 18.78 6.99 -12.97
C GLY A 357 19.16 8.37 -12.41
N ALA A 358 18.30 8.98 -11.60
CA ALA A 358 18.59 10.29 -11.01
C ALA A 358 19.75 10.23 -10.01
N LEU A 359 19.73 9.26 -9.09
CA LEU A 359 20.72 9.16 -8.01
C LEU A 359 22.09 8.68 -8.51
N TRP A 360 22.13 7.77 -9.50
CA TRP A 360 23.40 7.38 -10.12
C TRP A 360 24.02 8.50 -10.94
N ARG A 361 23.22 9.28 -11.68
CA ARG A 361 23.74 10.47 -12.39
C ARG A 361 24.32 11.48 -11.41
N CYS A 362 23.65 11.71 -10.27
CA CYS A 362 24.13 12.61 -9.23
C CYS A 362 25.45 12.11 -8.60
N ALA A 363 25.54 10.83 -8.25
CA ALA A 363 26.75 10.23 -7.70
C ALA A 363 27.91 10.21 -8.70
N TRP A 364 27.61 9.95 -9.98
CA TRP A 364 28.60 10.02 -11.06
C TRP A 364 29.15 11.43 -11.21
N TRP A 365 28.29 12.45 -11.27
CA TRP A 365 28.71 13.85 -11.36
C TRP A 365 29.58 14.25 -10.16
N ALA A 366 29.11 13.96 -8.95
CA ALA A 366 29.82 14.23 -7.71
C ALA A 366 31.24 13.64 -7.68
N ARG A 367 31.41 12.43 -8.22
CA ARG A 367 32.73 11.79 -8.37
C ARG A 367 33.64 12.55 -9.34
N HIS A 368 33.12 13.05 -10.46
CA HIS A 368 33.92 13.70 -11.50
C HIS A 368 34.29 15.15 -11.14
N THR A 369 33.43 15.84 -10.36
CA THR A 369 33.65 17.25 -10.00
C THR A 369 34.12 17.46 -8.57
N GLY A 370 34.28 16.39 -7.78
CA GLY A 370 34.63 16.48 -6.36
C GLY A 370 33.54 17.09 -5.46
N THR A 371 32.33 17.31 -5.97
CA THR A 371 31.22 17.90 -5.21
C THR A 371 30.55 16.85 -4.31
N ALA A 372 29.86 17.28 -3.26
CA ALA A 372 29.09 16.37 -2.40
C ALA A 372 27.95 15.69 -3.19
N ALA A 373 27.89 14.35 -3.13
CA ALA A 373 26.80 13.57 -3.70
C ALA A 373 25.53 13.68 -2.85
N ALA A 374 24.36 13.69 -3.48
CA ALA A 374 23.09 13.64 -2.77
C ALA A 374 22.99 12.36 -1.91
N THR A 375 22.44 12.51 -0.70
CA THR A 375 22.21 11.37 0.20
C THR A 375 21.08 10.45 -0.27
N GLY A 376 20.19 10.96 -1.13
CA GLY A 376 19.02 10.24 -1.67
C GLY A 376 17.78 10.28 -0.76
N THR A 377 17.91 10.64 0.52
CA THR A 377 16.81 10.63 1.50
C THR A 377 15.62 11.49 1.07
N ALA A 378 15.85 12.78 0.77
CA ALA A 378 14.78 13.70 0.38
C ALA A 378 14.12 13.30 -0.96
N PHE A 379 14.91 12.74 -1.90
CA PHE A 379 14.41 12.25 -3.17
C PHE A 379 13.46 11.06 -2.95
N GLY A 380 13.88 10.09 -2.14
CA GLY A 380 13.06 8.93 -1.79
C GLY A 380 11.82 9.28 -0.96
N ALA A 381 11.93 10.19 0.00
CA ALA A 381 10.79 10.67 0.79
C ALA A 381 9.75 11.35 -0.10
N ALA A 382 10.20 12.16 -1.06
CA ALA A 382 9.32 12.80 -2.02
C ALA A 382 8.63 11.78 -2.94
N LEU A 383 9.33 10.71 -3.35
CA LEU A 383 8.72 9.58 -4.07
C LEU A 383 7.58 8.95 -3.27
N GLY A 384 7.83 8.59 -2.01
CA GLY A 384 6.83 7.98 -1.13
C GLY A 384 5.64 8.91 -0.86
N CYS A 385 5.91 10.20 -0.63
CA CYS A 385 4.88 11.23 -0.46
C CYS A 385 4.02 11.35 -1.72
N GLY A 386 4.64 11.42 -2.90
CA GLY A 386 3.93 11.45 -4.17
C GLY A 386 3.03 10.25 -4.33
N LEU A 387 3.51 9.06 -3.96
CA LEU A 387 2.76 7.82 -4.06
C LEU A 387 1.51 7.82 -3.17
N VAL A 388 1.65 8.23 -1.91
CA VAL A 388 0.53 8.34 -0.96
C VAL A 388 -0.50 9.37 -1.43
N VAL A 389 -0.06 10.55 -1.83
CA VAL A 389 -0.94 11.62 -2.35
C VAL A 389 -1.61 11.16 -3.65
N GLY A 390 -0.86 10.53 -4.55
CA GLY A 390 -1.37 10.04 -5.83
C GLY A 390 -2.43 8.96 -5.65
N ARG A 391 -2.25 8.07 -4.68
CA ARG A 391 -3.24 7.07 -4.30
C ARG A 391 -4.55 7.74 -3.89
N ARG A 392 -4.51 8.74 -3.00
CA ARG A 392 -5.70 9.48 -2.58
C ARG A 392 -6.37 10.28 -3.68
N LEU A 393 -5.60 10.73 -4.66
CA LEU A 393 -6.15 11.38 -5.85
C LEU A 393 -6.83 10.38 -6.79
N SER A 394 -6.49 9.09 -6.70
CA SER A 394 -7.15 8.04 -7.49
C SER A 394 -8.66 8.10 -7.29
N TRP A 395 -9.40 7.97 -8.39
CA TRP A 395 -10.85 8.10 -8.36
C TRP A 395 -11.52 6.98 -7.58
N ILE A 396 -11.00 5.76 -7.65
CA ILE A 396 -11.63 4.60 -7.01
C ILE A 396 -11.64 4.72 -5.48
N THR A 397 -10.59 5.32 -4.89
CA THR A 397 -10.47 5.49 -3.43
C THR A 397 -11.37 6.59 -2.90
N ALA A 398 -11.83 7.50 -3.77
CA ALA A 398 -12.69 8.61 -3.37
C ALA A 398 -14.11 8.16 -2.98
N TYR A 399 -14.59 7.07 -3.58
CA TYR A 399 -15.94 6.56 -3.37
C TYR A 399 -16.03 5.64 -2.15
N THR A 400 -14.89 5.10 -1.69
CA THR A 400 -14.80 4.18 -0.54
C THR A 400 -14.54 4.89 0.80
N ASP A 401 -14.35 6.22 0.80
CA ASP A 401 -13.85 6.99 1.94
C ASP A 401 -14.93 7.31 3.01
N GLN A 402 -15.49 6.28 3.64
CA GLN A 402 -16.20 6.44 4.91
C GLN A 402 -15.18 6.61 6.05
N HIS A 403 -15.16 7.79 6.67
CA HIS A 403 -14.09 8.40 7.47
C HIS A 403 -13.61 7.68 8.76
N ARG A 404 -13.93 6.40 9.00
CA ARG A 404 -13.72 5.75 10.31
C ARG A 404 -12.25 5.37 10.63
N ALA A 405 -11.30 5.43 9.68
CA ALA A 405 -9.92 4.96 9.91
C ALA A 405 -8.79 5.89 9.40
N TRP A 406 -9.00 7.20 9.34
CA TRP A 406 -8.02 8.16 8.80
C TRP A 406 -6.61 8.06 9.42
N TRP A 407 -6.50 7.70 10.70
CA TRP A 407 -5.23 7.58 11.40
C TRP A 407 -4.38 6.39 10.89
N ILE A 408 -5.01 5.28 10.49
CA ILE A 408 -4.31 4.11 9.90
C ILE A 408 -3.62 4.56 8.63
N GLU A 409 -4.34 5.32 7.80
CA GLU A 409 -3.83 5.81 6.54
C GLU A 409 -2.72 6.85 6.71
N VAL A 410 -2.78 7.68 7.76
CA VAL A 410 -1.68 8.57 8.14
C VAL A 410 -0.46 7.76 8.56
N VAL A 411 -0.61 6.75 9.41
CA VAL A 411 0.50 5.90 9.87
C VAL A 411 1.13 5.15 8.70
N LEU A 412 0.32 4.50 7.87
CA LEU A 412 0.79 3.84 6.65
C LEU A 412 1.49 4.85 5.73
N GLY A 413 0.88 6.02 5.50
CA GLY A 413 1.46 7.10 4.70
C GLY A 413 2.84 7.54 5.19
N LEU A 414 3.02 7.70 6.51
CA LEU A 414 4.30 8.02 7.12
C LEU A 414 5.33 6.89 6.95
N LEU A 415 4.91 5.64 7.13
CA LEU A 415 5.76 4.47 6.88
C LEU A 415 6.20 4.41 5.41
N TRP A 416 5.34 4.79 4.46
CA TRP A 416 5.68 4.86 3.04
C TRP A 416 6.69 5.96 2.73
N ILE A 417 6.54 7.14 3.33
CA ILE A 417 7.49 8.24 3.17
C ILE A 417 8.86 7.82 3.76
N ALA A 418 8.86 7.16 4.91
CA ALA A 418 10.07 6.63 5.53
C ALA A 418 10.72 5.53 4.68
N GLY A 419 9.94 4.57 4.18
CA GLY A 419 10.39 3.50 3.29
C GLY A 419 10.99 4.05 2.00
N GLY A 420 10.33 5.04 1.38
CA GLY A 420 10.86 5.78 0.24
C GLY A 420 12.18 6.46 0.55
N ALA A 421 12.29 7.14 1.70
CA ALA A 421 13.53 7.80 2.13
C ALA A 421 14.70 6.81 2.30
N LEU A 422 14.42 5.64 2.89
CA LEU A 422 15.37 4.55 3.04
C LEU A 422 15.79 3.98 1.68
N LEU A 423 14.84 3.75 0.77
CA LEU A 423 15.12 3.31 -0.60
C LEU A 423 16.03 4.30 -1.34
N GLY A 424 15.71 5.60 -1.30
CA GLY A 424 16.54 6.64 -1.90
C GLY A 424 17.96 6.67 -1.34
N ARG A 425 18.09 6.54 -0.01
CA ARG A 425 19.40 6.44 0.66
C ARG A 425 20.17 5.18 0.25
N TRP A 426 19.48 4.06 0.13
CA TRP A 426 20.05 2.79 -0.30
C TRP A 426 20.55 2.87 -1.75
N VAL A 427 19.78 3.43 -2.68
CA VAL A 427 20.18 3.63 -4.08
C VAL A 427 21.41 4.54 -4.18
N ALA A 428 21.39 5.69 -3.48
CA ALA A 428 22.50 6.64 -3.48
C ALA A 428 23.77 6.08 -2.80
N GLY A 429 23.62 5.27 -1.75
CA GLY A 429 24.71 4.53 -1.12
C GLY A 429 25.34 3.53 -2.08
N SER A 430 24.51 2.74 -2.75
CA SER A 430 24.92 1.75 -3.76
C SER A 430 25.68 2.40 -4.91
N ALA A 431 25.14 3.46 -5.49
CA ALA A 431 25.79 4.20 -6.57
C ALA A 431 27.20 4.65 -6.18
N ARG A 432 27.37 5.22 -4.98
CA ARG A 432 28.68 5.66 -4.48
C ARG A 432 29.63 4.52 -4.18
N ALA A 433 29.14 3.37 -3.73
CA ALA A 433 29.98 2.20 -3.48
C ALA A 433 30.53 1.62 -4.79
N TYR A 434 29.66 1.38 -5.77
CA TYR A 434 30.05 0.85 -7.09
C TYR A 434 30.90 1.83 -7.89
N LEU A 435 30.54 3.12 -7.91
CA LEU A 435 31.33 4.12 -8.62
C LEU A 435 32.68 4.35 -7.96
N ARG A 436 32.91 4.02 -6.68
CA ARG A 436 34.26 4.08 -6.09
C ARG A 436 35.18 2.98 -6.62
N ILE A 437 34.66 1.78 -6.84
CA ILE A 437 35.47 0.62 -7.26
C ILE A 437 35.64 0.51 -8.79
N ILE A 438 34.71 1.06 -9.58
CA ILE A 438 34.78 0.99 -11.05
C ILE A 438 35.59 2.17 -11.58
N ALA A 439 36.69 1.90 -12.29
CA ALA A 439 37.47 2.95 -12.99
C ALA A 439 36.58 3.75 -13.97
N PRO A 440 36.72 5.09 -14.07
CA PRO A 440 35.85 5.94 -14.90
C PRO A 440 35.79 5.52 -16.39
N GLU A 441 36.90 5.01 -16.90
CA GLU A 441 37.06 4.57 -18.30
C GLU A 441 36.29 3.28 -18.63
N ARG A 442 35.95 2.47 -17.62
CA ARG A 442 35.29 1.16 -17.81
C ARG A 442 33.77 1.28 -17.96
N THR A 443 33.35 1.99 -19.01
CA THR A 443 31.93 2.29 -19.31
C THR A 443 31.02 1.05 -19.32
N ARG A 444 31.49 -0.09 -19.84
CA ARG A 444 30.74 -1.37 -19.84
C ARG A 444 30.41 -1.84 -18.43
N ARG A 445 31.38 -1.80 -17.49
CA ARG A 445 31.16 -2.22 -16.10
C ARG A 445 30.23 -1.25 -15.37
N THR A 446 30.34 0.05 -15.62
CA THR A 446 29.40 1.04 -15.07
C THR A 446 27.98 0.80 -15.55
N ARG A 447 27.78 0.45 -16.84
CA ARG A 447 26.46 0.12 -17.39
C ARG A 447 25.88 -1.16 -16.77
N LEU A 448 26.69 -2.21 -16.62
CA LEU A 448 26.26 -3.45 -15.96
C LEU A 448 25.90 -3.22 -14.49
N ALA A 449 26.70 -2.45 -13.76
CA ALA A 449 26.39 -2.10 -12.37
C ALA A 449 25.17 -1.18 -12.25
N TRP A 450 24.93 -0.30 -13.23
CA TRP A 450 23.69 0.47 -13.28
C TRP A 450 22.48 -0.43 -13.57
N ALA A 451 22.59 -1.35 -14.53
CA ALA A 451 21.52 -2.30 -14.86
C ALA A 451 21.17 -3.22 -13.68
N GLY A 452 22.17 -3.76 -12.98
CA GLY A 452 21.98 -4.54 -11.76
C GLY A 452 21.30 -3.72 -10.65
N ALA A 453 21.68 -2.44 -10.51
CA ALA A 453 21.02 -1.54 -9.55
C ALA A 453 19.57 -1.24 -9.94
N VAL A 454 19.25 -1.08 -11.23
CA VAL A 454 17.87 -0.89 -11.72
C VAL A 454 17.04 -2.13 -11.42
N LEU A 455 17.57 -3.32 -11.69
CA LEU A 455 16.88 -4.59 -11.40
C LEU A 455 16.61 -4.73 -9.90
N ALA A 456 17.62 -4.53 -9.05
CA ALA A 456 17.45 -4.59 -7.60
C ALA A 456 16.44 -3.54 -7.10
N THR A 457 16.53 -2.30 -7.58
CA THR A 457 15.58 -1.23 -7.22
C THR A 457 14.16 -1.57 -7.70
N THR A 458 14.02 -2.19 -8.86
CA THR A 458 12.72 -2.65 -9.41
C THR A 458 12.08 -3.65 -8.47
N VAL A 459 12.81 -4.69 -8.08
CA VAL A 459 12.31 -5.72 -7.16
C VAL A 459 11.88 -5.11 -5.83
N LEU A 460 12.71 -4.25 -5.23
CA LEU A 460 12.37 -3.58 -3.97
C LEU A 460 11.13 -2.71 -4.08
N THR A 461 11.06 -1.89 -5.13
CA THR A 461 9.93 -0.97 -5.35
C THR A 461 8.66 -1.75 -5.66
N ALA A 462 8.75 -2.81 -6.46
CA ALA A 462 7.64 -3.67 -6.82
C ALA A 462 7.07 -4.40 -5.62
N TRP A 463 7.94 -4.99 -4.79
CA TRP A 463 7.52 -5.65 -3.56
C TRP A 463 6.89 -4.67 -2.57
N SER A 464 7.52 -3.50 -2.35
CA SER A 464 6.97 -2.45 -1.50
C SER A 464 5.59 -2.00 -1.99
N LEU A 465 5.40 -1.83 -3.30
CA LEU A 465 4.11 -1.46 -3.87
C LEU A 465 3.05 -2.57 -3.80
N GLY A 466 3.42 -3.81 -4.10
CA GLY A 466 2.49 -4.93 -3.99
C GLY A 466 2.02 -5.11 -2.55
N PHE A 467 2.94 -5.05 -1.59
CA PHE A 467 2.61 -5.09 -0.18
C PHE A 467 1.71 -3.93 0.26
N LEU A 468 1.96 -2.71 -0.27
CA LEU A 468 1.09 -1.56 -0.05
C LEU A 468 -0.33 -1.84 -0.48
N LEU A 469 -0.48 -2.31 -1.72
CA LEU A 469 -1.79 -2.53 -2.33
C LEU A 469 -2.56 -3.64 -1.61
N MET A 470 -1.86 -4.67 -1.13
CA MET A 470 -2.47 -5.69 -0.28
C MET A 470 -2.95 -5.14 1.06
N LEU A 471 -2.11 -4.36 1.76
CA LEU A 471 -2.50 -3.73 3.02
C LEU A 471 -3.66 -2.74 2.82
N ASP A 472 -3.64 -1.99 1.73
CA ASP A 472 -4.69 -1.02 1.41
C ASP A 472 -6.03 -1.73 1.20
N PHE A 473 -6.04 -2.78 0.38
CA PHE A 473 -7.22 -3.62 0.16
C PHE A 473 -7.73 -4.21 1.47
N ALA A 474 -6.84 -4.67 2.35
CA ALA A 474 -7.20 -5.19 3.67
C ALA A 474 -7.89 -4.17 4.59
N THR A 475 -7.61 -2.88 4.39
CA THR A 475 -8.07 -1.79 5.25
C THR A 475 -9.30 -1.06 4.70
N LEU A 476 -9.56 -1.12 3.38
CA LEU A 476 -10.62 -0.36 2.71
C LEU A 476 -11.97 -1.09 2.64
N ASP A 477 -12.03 -2.41 2.79
CA ASP A 477 -13.28 -3.18 2.65
C ASP A 477 -14.14 -3.06 3.92
N GLY A 478 -14.82 -1.92 4.03
CA GLY A 478 -15.35 -1.29 5.26
C GLY A 478 -16.50 -1.98 6.00
N GLU A 479 -16.98 -3.15 5.57
CA GLU A 479 -18.13 -3.80 6.23
C GLU A 479 -17.81 -5.16 6.88
N THR A 480 -16.77 -5.87 6.44
CA THR A 480 -16.42 -7.22 6.94
C THR A 480 -14.95 -7.38 7.37
N THR A 481 -14.23 -6.25 7.47
CA THR A 481 -12.77 -6.14 7.66
C THR A 481 -12.10 -7.26 8.45
N LEU A 482 -11.09 -7.87 7.82
CA LEU A 482 -10.07 -8.67 8.51
C LEU A 482 -9.51 -7.96 9.75
N LEU A 483 -9.49 -6.61 9.75
CA LEU A 483 -9.17 -5.78 10.90
C LEU A 483 -10.20 -5.89 12.04
N ARG A 484 -11.52 -5.88 11.77
CA ARG A 484 -12.56 -6.21 12.75
C ARG A 484 -12.52 -7.68 13.14
N LEU A 485 -12.18 -8.62 12.26
CA LEU A 485 -11.98 -10.02 12.63
C LEU A 485 -10.82 -10.15 13.64
N VAL A 486 -9.70 -9.49 13.38
CA VAL A 486 -8.54 -9.46 14.29
C VAL A 486 -8.88 -8.71 15.59
N ALA A 487 -9.59 -7.58 15.51
CA ALA A 487 -10.01 -6.82 16.69
C ALA A 487 -11.07 -7.58 17.53
N ALA A 488 -11.99 -8.30 16.88
CA ALA A 488 -12.96 -9.20 17.51
C ALA A 488 -12.26 -10.38 18.19
N ARG A 489 -11.21 -10.95 17.57
CA ARG A 489 -10.34 -11.95 18.21
C ARG A 489 -9.67 -11.42 19.48
N GLN A 490 -9.41 -10.12 19.54
CA GLN A 490 -8.89 -9.43 20.73
C GLN A 490 -9.99 -8.98 21.71
N GLY A 491 -11.26 -9.29 21.45
CA GLY A 491 -12.41 -8.93 22.29
C GLY A 491 -12.93 -7.50 22.11
N HIS A 492 -12.45 -6.76 21.10
CA HIS A 492 -12.78 -5.35 20.88
C HIS A 492 -13.09 -5.07 19.39
N PRO A 493 -14.19 -5.62 18.83
CA PRO A 493 -14.53 -5.47 17.40
C PRO A 493 -14.61 -4.01 16.91
N ASP A 494 -14.94 -3.07 17.79
CA ASP A 494 -15.10 -1.65 17.43
C ASP A 494 -13.84 -0.81 17.66
N VAL A 495 -12.81 -1.36 18.33
CA VAL A 495 -11.58 -0.64 18.66
C VAL A 495 -10.38 -1.32 18.00
N VAL A 496 -9.91 -0.72 16.92
CA VAL A 496 -8.65 -1.11 16.29
C VAL A 496 -7.50 -0.61 17.17
N THR A 497 -6.88 -1.52 17.92
CA THR A 497 -5.68 -1.22 18.72
C THR A 497 -4.42 -1.29 17.86
N SER A 498 -3.30 -0.74 18.36
CA SER A 498 -1.98 -0.94 17.73
C SER A 498 -1.58 -2.42 17.69
N LEU A 499 -2.05 -3.22 18.65
CA LEU A 499 -1.84 -4.66 18.68
C LEU A 499 -2.62 -5.36 17.56
N ALA A 500 -3.86 -4.95 17.29
CA ALA A 500 -4.64 -5.44 16.14
C ALA A 500 -3.93 -5.16 14.82
N LEU A 501 -3.33 -3.97 14.66
CA LEU A 501 -2.56 -3.62 13.47
C LEU A 501 -1.28 -4.47 13.34
N LEU A 502 -0.56 -4.70 14.44
CA LEU A 502 0.62 -5.56 14.46
C LEU A 502 0.29 -7.02 14.16
N ASP A 503 -0.81 -7.54 14.71
CA ASP A 503 -1.25 -8.92 14.48
C ASP A 503 -1.75 -9.09 13.04
N LEU A 504 -2.47 -8.10 12.49
CA LEU A 504 -2.85 -8.04 11.08
C LEU A 504 -1.61 -8.03 10.18
N LEU A 505 -0.61 -7.20 10.48
CA LEU A 505 0.64 -7.14 9.73
C LEU A 505 1.38 -8.48 9.80
N GLY A 506 1.47 -9.09 10.99
CA GLY A 506 2.06 -10.40 11.20
C GLY A 506 1.31 -11.52 10.49
N PHE A 507 -0.02 -11.42 10.40
CA PHE A 507 -0.87 -12.34 9.65
C PHE A 507 -0.63 -12.21 8.14
N TYR A 508 -0.58 -10.99 7.60
CA TYR A 508 -0.27 -10.77 6.18
C TYR A 508 1.14 -11.20 5.80
N LEU A 509 2.13 -10.90 6.65
CA LEU A 509 3.49 -11.37 6.43
C LEU A 509 3.53 -12.91 6.40
N ARG A 510 2.81 -13.57 7.32
CA ARG A 510 2.69 -15.03 7.35
C ARG A 510 2.00 -15.58 6.09
N ILE A 511 0.87 -15.01 5.68
CA ILE A 511 0.15 -15.44 4.46
C ILE A 511 1.02 -15.23 3.23
N ALA A 512 1.51 -14.02 3.02
CA ALA A 512 2.27 -13.69 1.83
C ALA A 512 3.51 -14.59 1.72
N ALA A 513 4.14 -14.88 2.86
CA ALA A 513 5.36 -15.67 2.86
C ALA A 513 5.08 -17.18 2.73
N ALA A 514 3.95 -17.68 3.24
CA ALA A 514 3.51 -19.05 3.00
C ALA A 514 3.02 -19.29 1.55
N GLN A 515 2.31 -18.32 0.97
CA GLN A 515 1.74 -18.44 -0.37
C GLN A 515 2.78 -18.20 -1.47
N VAL A 516 3.76 -17.32 -1.20
CA VAL A 516 4.67 -16.82 -2.24
C VAL A 516 6.06 -16.48 -1.67
N PRO A 517 6.83 -17.46 -1.15
CA PRO A 517 8.12 -17.22 -0.48
C PRO A 517 9.15 -16.51 -1.39
N HIS A 518 9.06 -16.73 -2.70
CA HIS A 518 9.89 -16.05 -3.69
C HIS A 518 9.65 -14.53 -3.77
N LEU A 519 8.46 -14.03 -3.39
CA LEU A 519 8.21 -12.59 -3.29
C LEU A 519 9.07 -11.92 -2.22
N PHE A 520 9.61 -12.67 -1.26
CA PHE A 520 10.48 -12.13 -0.22
C PHE A 520 11.95 -12.44 -0.45
N ALA A 521 12.29 -13.58 -1.03
CA ALA A 521 13.68 -13.91 -1.38
C ALA A 521 14.28 -12.88 -2.36
N LEU A 522 13.52 -12.49 -3.39
CA LEU A 522 13.98 -11.51 -4.38
C LEU A 522 14.32 -10.13 -3.79
N PRO A 523 13.46 -9.47 -2.98
CA PRO A 523 13.80 -8.19 -2.38
C PRO A 523 14.95 -8.29 -1.38
N LEU A 524 15.11 -9.41 -0.67
CA LEU A 524 16.29 -9.62 0.19
C LEU A 524 17.58 -9.68 -0.62
N LEU A 525 17.61 -10.47 -1.70
CA LEU A 525 18.74 -10.50 -2.63
C LEU A 525 19.01 -9.12 -3.24
N ALA A 526 17.95 -8.38 -3.57
CA ALA A 526 18.06 -7.01 -4.06
C ALA A 526 18.68 -6.08 -3.01
N LEU A 527 18.27 -6.15 -1.73
CA LEU A 527 18.85 -5.36 -0.62
C LEU A 527 20.35 -5.60 -0.45
N LEU A 528 20.82 -6.81 -0.76
CA LEU A 528 22.23 -7.20 -0.70
C LEU A 528 23.07 -6.68 -1.89
N TYR A 529 22.48 -6.07 -2.91
CA TYR A 529 23.23 -5.51 -4.04
C TYR A 529 24.47 -4.63 -3.69
N PRO A 530 24.44 -3.76 -2.64
CA PRO A 530 25.60 -2.96 -2.27
C PRO A 530 26.75 -3.78 -1.67
N VAL A 531 26.46 -4.97 -1.11
CA VAL A 531 27.45 -5.86 -0.49
C VAL A 531 28.48 -6.32 -1.50
N LEU A 532 28.04 -6.61 -2.73
CA LEU A 532 28.90 -7.02 -3.84
C LEU A 532 29.98 -5.98 -4.20
N ALA A 533 29.79 -4.71 -3.83
CA ALA A 533 30.80 -3.66 -4.05
C ALA A 533 31.93 -3.67 -3.00
N SER A 534 31.81 -4.43 -1.90
CA SER A 534 32.79 -4.47 -0.81
C SER A 534 33.08 -5.90 -0.35
N PRO A 535 33.92 -6.65 -1.09
CA PRO A 535 34.15 -8.07 -0.84
C PRO A 535 34.78 -8.37 0.53
N ARG A 536 35.61 -7.46 1.07
CA ARG A 536 36.22 -7.63 2.41
C ARG A 536 35.18 -7.59 3.53
N ALA A 537 34.30 -6.58 3.51
CA ALA A 537 33.22 -6.46 4.48
C ALA A 537 32.21 -7.62 4.33
N SER A 538 31.98 -8.08 3.09
CA SER A 538 31.14 -9.25 2.81
C SER A 538 31.65 -10.52 3.48
N ARG A 539 32.96 -10.80 3.35
CA ARG A 539 33.59 -11.96 4.01
C ARG A 539 33.46 -11.90 5.53
N HIS A 540 33.60 -10.71 6.13
CA HIS A 540 33.44 -10.55 7.57
C HIS A 540 32.00 -10.78 8.03
N ALA A 541 31.01 -10.27 7.28
CA ALA A 541 29.60 -10.51 7.53
C ALA A 541 29.21 -11.99 7.43
N VAL A 542 29.68 -12.69 6.38
CA VAL A 542 29.44 -14.14 6.24
C VAL A 542 30.04 -14.90 7.41
N ARG A 543 31.28 -14.60 7.81
CA ARG A 543 31.91 -15.24 8.98
C ARG A 543 31.11 -15.04 10.25
N LEU A 544 30.65 -13.81 10.50
CA LEU A 544 29.81 -13.50 11.66
C LEU A 544 28.50 -14.30 11.63
N GLY A 545 27.83 -14.35 10.48
CA GLY A 545 26.61 -15.12 10.29
C GLY A 545 26.81 -16.63 10.46
N VAL A 546 27.91 -17.18 9.95
CA VAL A 546 28.26 -18.60 10.12
C VAL A 546 28.47 -18.95 11.59
N VAL A 547 29.25 -18.16 12.32
CA VAL A 547 29.52 -18.42 13.75
C VAL A 547 28.23 -18.38 14.55
N ALA A 548 27.40 -17.34 14.35
CA ALA A 548 26.19 -17.20 15.13
C ALA A 548 25.08 -18.20 14.74
N GLY A 549 24.93 -18.48 13.45
CA GLY A 549 24.02 -19.52 12.97
C GLY A 549 24.41 -20.90 13.49
N GLY A 550 25.70 -21.23 13.50
CA GLY A 550 26.21 -22.48 14.07
C GLY A 550 25.95 -22.61 15.57
N VAL A 551 26.22 -21.57 16.35
CA VAL A 551 25.91 -21.55 17.79
C VAL A 551 24.41 -21.68 18.04
N GLY A 552 23.59 -20.93 17.29
CA GLY A 552 22.13 -21.00 17.43
C GLY A 552 21.58 -22.38 17.05
N ALA A 553 22.08 -23.00 15.97
CA ALA A 553 21.65 -24.33 15.53
C ALA A 553 21.99 -25.42 16.55
N LEU A 554 23.10 -25.26 17.30
CA LEU A 554 23.48 -26.17 18.38
C LEU A 554 22.56 -26.04 19.61
N LEU A 555 22.10 -24.82 19.91
CA LEU A 555 21.29 -24.53 21.10
C LEU A 555 19.78 -24.72 20.87
N LEU A 556 19.28 -24.54 19.65
CA LEU A 556 17.86 -24.61 19.33
C LEU A 556 17.18 -25.94 19.73
N PRO A 557 17.81 -27.12 19.59
CA PRO A 557 17.23 -28.39 20.03
C PRO A 557 16.95 -28.46 21.54
N LEU A 558 17.58 -27.62 22.36
CA LEU A 558 17.29 -27.56 23.81
C LEU A 558 15.89 -27.00 24.11
N VAL A 559 15.28 -26.26 23.18
CA VAL A 559 13.94 -25.69 23.31
C VAL A 559 12.85 -26.79 23.33
N PRO A 560 12.76 -27.72 22.35
CA PRO A 560 11.84 -28.85 22.43
C PRO A 560 12.02 -29.70 23.69
N LEU A 561 13.28 -29.89 24.14
CA LEU A 561 13.60 -30.59 25.39
C LEU A 561 13.00 -29.88 26.61
N GLY A 562 13.21 -28.56 26.74
CA GLY A 562 12.63 -27.77 27.83
C GLY A 562 11.09 -27.74 27.78
N LEU A 563 10.51 -27.71 26.57
CA LEU A 563 9.06 -27.78 26.38
C LEU A 563 8.50 -29.15 26.74
N GLY A 564 9.22 -30.24 26.46
CA GLY A 564 8.86 -31.58 26.92
C GLY A 564 8.80 -31.69 28.43
N VAL A 565 9.70 -30.99 29.13
CA VAL A 565 9.70 -30.91 30.60
C VAL A 565 8.51 -30.08 31.09
N ALA A 566 8.24 -28.93 30.46
CA ALA A 566 7.11 -28.06 30.84
C ALA A 566 5.73 -28.67 30.53
N ALA A 567 5.61 -29.45 29.45
CA ALA A 567 4.37 -30.12 29.07
C ALA A 567 4.00 -31.30 29.99
N ARG A 568 4.93 -31.75 30.85
CA ARG A 568 4.66 -32.72 31.92
C ARG A 568 4.02 -32.08 33.16
N ASP A 569 3.89 -30.75 33.18
CA ASP A 569 3.15 -30.05 34.23
C ASP A 569 1.63 -30.26 34.02
N PRO A 570 0.93 -30.93 34.96
CA PRO A 570 -0.50 -31.26 34.83
C PRO A 570 -1.41 -30.02 34.73
N GLY A 571 -0.91 -28.81 35.00
CA GLY A 571 -1.70 -27.57 34.89
C GLY A 571 -1.83 -26.98 33.47
N LEU A 572 -1.08 -27.46 32.49
CA LEU A 572 -1.07 -26.92 31.12
C LEU A 572 -1.82 -27.84 30.16
N SER A 573 -2.93 -27.37 29.59
CA SER A 573 -3.65 -28.14 28.57
C SER A 573 -2.76 -28.39 27.35
N THR A 574 -2.86 -29.59 26.76
CA THR A 574 -2.10 -29.99 25.56
C THR A 574 -2.33 -29.04 24.38
N SER A 575 -3.52 -28.45 24.26
CA SER A 575 -3.83 -27.41 23.27
C SER A 575 -3.14 -26.07 23.54
N THR A 576 -3.02 -25.66 24.81
CA THR A 576 -2.31 -24.42 25.19
C THR A 576 -0.81 -24.59 25.01
N ALA A 577 -0.28 -25.77 25.35
CA ALA A 577 1.10 -26.14 25.07
C ALA A 577 1.34 -26.14 23.56
N ALA A 578 0.52 -26.82 22.74
CA ALA A 578 0.69 -26.85 21.29
C ALA A 578 0.58 -25.45 20.63
N ALA A 579 -0.33 -24.59 21.10
CA ALA A 579 -0.47 -23.22 20.62
C ALA A 579 0.71 -22.33 21.03
N MET A 580 1.21 -22.46 22.27
CA MET A 580 2.45 -21.83 22.70
C MET A 580 3.61 -22.30 21.83
N VAL A 581 3.71 -23.60 21.55
CA VAL A 581 4.85 -24.12 20.80
C VAL A 581 4.83 -23.73 19.32
N ASN A 582 3.68 -23.84 18.63
CA ASN A 582 3.54 -23.34 17.25
C ASN A 582 3.75 -21.82 17.12
N GLY A 583 3.45 -21.05 18.19
CA GLY A 583 3.72 -19.61 18.24
C GLY A 583 5.15 -19.24 18.64
N HIS A 584 5.83 -20.07 19.45
CA HIS A 584 7.11 -19.72 20.11
C HIS A 584 8.34 -20.45 19.58
N THR A 585 8.25 -21.52 18.78
CA THR A 585 9.44 -22.16 18.14
C THR A 585 10.21 -21.21 17.21
N LEU A 586 9.51 -20.21 16.66
CA LEU A 586 10.06 -19.20 15.76
C LEU A 586 10.70 -18.00 16.49
N VAL A 587 10.44 -17.85 17.80
CA VAL A 587 10.91 -16.72 18.61
C VAL A 587 12.43 -16.80 18.89
N PRO A 588 13.03 -17.93 19.30
CA PRO A 588 14.48 -18.07 19.50
C PRO A 588 15.30 -17.75 18.24
N VAL A 589 14.82 -18.17 17.07
CA VAL A 589 15.44 -17.87 15.77
C VAL A 589 15.48 -16.37 15.53
N THR A 590 14.34 -15.72 15.75
CA THR A 590 14.21 -14.26 15.65
C THR A 590 15.18 -13.57 16.62
N PHE A 591 15.36 -14.08 17.84
CA PHE A 591 16.31 -13.54 18.81
C PHE A 591 17.77 -13.73 18.41
N VAL A 592 18.16 -14.89 17.87
CA VAL A 592 19.54 -15.13 17.40
C VAL A 592 19.88 -14.20 16.24
N GLU A 593 19.02 -14.13 15.22
CA GLU A 593 19.23 -13.25 14.08
C GLU A 593 19.21 -11.77 14.46
N LEU A 594 18.30 -11.39 15.36
CA LEU A 594 18.25 -10.06 15.98
C LEU A 594 19.57 -9.70 16.67
N THR A 595 20.09 -10.62 17.49
CA THR A 595 21.33 -10.43 18.24
C THR A 595 22.51 -10.24 17.29
N VAL A 596 22.58 -11.03 16.22
CA VAL A 596 23.62 -10.92 15.19
C VAL A 596 23.55 -9.58 14.46
N ALA A 597 22.36 -9.18 14.01
CA ALA A 597 22.19 -7.92 13.30
C ALA A 597 22.50 -6.71 14.18
N VAL A 598 22.02 -6.72 15.43
CA VAL A 598 22.31 -5.68 16.41
C VAL A 598 23.79 -5.65 16.75
N ALA A 599 24.45 -6.79 17.01
CA ALA A 599 25.88 -6.86 17.29
C ALA A 599 26.73 -6.36 16.10
N ALA A 600 26.34 -6.71 14.87
CA ALA A 600 27.01 -6.25 13.64
C ALA A 600 26.95 -4.73 13.47
N VAL A 601 25.79 -4.12 13.78
CA VAL A 601 25.55 -2.68 13.62
C VAL A 601 26.09 -1.88 14.82
N ALA A 602 25.86 -2.35 16.05
CA ALA A 602 26.23 -1.66 17.29
C ALA A 602 27.75 -1.52 17.45
N ASN A 603 28.52 -2.51 16.99
CA ASN A 603 29.99 -2.44 16.99
C ASN A 603 30.57 -1.49 15.91
N ARG A 604 29.71 -0.78 15.16
CA ARG A 604 30.05 0.22 14.11
C ARG A 604 30.98 -0.28 12.99
N ARG A 605 31.22 -1.59 12.87
CA ARG A 605 32.16 -2.16 11.89
C ARG A 605 31.52 -2.52 10.55
N LEU A 606 30.20 -2.71 10.49
CA LEU A 606 29.50 -3.14 9.27
C LEU A 606 28.31 -2.21 8.95
N PRO A 607 28.13 -1.79 7.69
CA PRO A 607 26.93 -1.06 7.28
C PRO A 607 25.73 -2.02 7.16
N LEU A 608 24.51 -1.49 7.25
CA LEU A 608 23.25 -2.26 7.30
C LEU A 608 23.14 -3.43 6.30
N PRO A 609 23.52 -3.30 5.00
CA PRO A 609 23.43 -4.41 4.05
C PRO A 609 24.30 -5.61 4.43
N HIS A 610 25.42 -5.38 5.11
CA HIS A 610 26.30 -6.45 5.58
C HIS A 610 25.79 -7.09 6.87
N ALA A 611 25.11 -6.32 7.73
CA ALA A 611 24.41 -6.89 8.88
C ALA A 611 23.26 -7.80 8.41
N LEU A 612 22.52 -7.39 7.37
CA LEU A 612 21.51 -8.24 6.73
C LEU A 612 22.11 -9.51 6.13
N LEU A 613 23.27 -9.42 5.47
CA LEU A 613 23.98 -10.61 4.97
C LEU A 613 24.34 -11.57 6.11
N ALA A 614 24.84 -11.04 7.24
CA ALA A 614 25.18 -11.84 8.40
C ALA A 614 23.93 -12.52 9.00
N ALA A 615 22.82 -11.79 9.13
CA ALA A 615 21.54 -12.33 9.61
C ALA A 615 21.00 -13.43 8.68
N LEU A 616 20.97 -13.20 7.36
CA LEU A 616 20.55 -14.19 6.37
C LEU A 616 21.41 -15.45 6.38
N THR A 617 22.74 -15.28 6.54
CA THR A 617 23.66 -16.42 6.65
C THR A 617 23.40 -17.22 7.93
N ALA A 618 23.09 -16.55 9.04
CA ALA A 618 22.73 -17.20 10.29
C ALA A 618 21.39 -17.94 10.18
N GLY A 619 20.37 -17.30 9.61
CA GLY A 619 19.04 -17.90 9.39
C GLY A 619 19.09 -19.13 8.48
N LEU A 620 19.85 -19.08 7.38
CA LEU A 620 20.06 -20.24 6.50
C LEU A 620 20.63 -21.46 7.24
N LEU A 621 21.54 -21.24 8.18
CA LEU A 621 22.12 -22.32 9.00
C LEU A 621 21.17 -22.81 10.11
N LEU A 622 20.26 -21.94 10.58
CA LEU A 622 19.25 -22.26 11.57
C LEU A 622 18.07 -23.05 10.98
N ALA A 623 17.73 -22.84 9.71
CA ALA A 623 16.54 -23.44 9.08
C ALA A 623 16.42 -24.97 9.26
N PRO A 624 17.48 -25.78 9.06
CA PRO A 624 17.40 -27.22 9.31
C PRO A 624 17.10 -27.57 10.77
N ALA A 625 17.67 -26.82 11.72
CA ALA A 625 17.43 -27.02 13.15
C ALA A 625 15.98 -26.65 13.54
N ILE A 626 15.37 -25.67 12.86
CA ILE A 626 13.96 -25.31 13.03
C ILE A 626 13.06 -26.44 12.56
N VAL A 627 13.30 -26.99 11.37
CA VAL A 627 12.52 -28.12 10.84
C VAL A 627 12.66 -29.33 11.77
N ALA A 628 13.87 -29.60 12.28
CA ALA A 628 14.09 -30.66 13.25
C ALA A 628 13.35 -30.39 14.57
N ALA A 629 13.34 -29.16 15.07
CA ALA A 629 12.60 -28.80 16.29
C ALA A 629 11.08 -28.94 16.09
N ASP A 630 10.53 -28.44 14.98
CA ASP A 630 9.10 -28.47 14.68
C ASP A 630 8.57 -29.90 14.51
N THR A 631 9.39 -30.79 13.95
CA THR A 631 9.05 -32.22 13.79
C THR A 631 9.23 -33.02 15.08
N THR A 632 10.14 -32.63 15.97
CA THR A 632 10.38 -33.33 17.24
C THR A 632 9.48 -32.87 18.38
N VAL A 633 8.96 -31.64 18.36
CA VAL A 633 8.03 -31.12 19.37
C VAL A 633 6.78 -32.00 19.57
N PRO A 634 6.01 -32.37 18.53
CA PRO A 634 4.80 -33.19 18.69
C PRO A 634 5.11 -34.57 19.28
N CYS A 635 6.34 -35.05 19.03
CA CYS A 635 6.88 -36.28 19.56
C CYS A 635 7.19 -36.18 21.05
N VAL A 636 7.92 -35.15 21.45
CA VAL A 636 8.34 -34.95 22.85
C VAL A 636 7.16 -34.56 23.75
N THR A 637 6.14 -33.88 23.20
CA THR A 637 4.91 -33.49 23.93
C THR A 637 3.85 -34.59 23.98
N GLY A 638 4.04 -35.73 23.29
CA GLY A 638 3.07 -36.82 23.25
C GLY A 638 1.80 -36.51 22.43
N ALA A 639 1.80 -35.46 21.61
CA ALA A 639 0.65 -35.03 20.82
C ALA A 639 0.34 -35.96 19.63
N SER A 640 1.31 -36.78 19.20
CA SER A 640 1.16 -37.73 18.10
C SER A 640 1.39 -39.17 18.57
N ARG A 641 0.42 -40.07 18.30
CA ARG A 641 0.55 -41.50 18.59
C ARG A 641 1.35 -42.15 17.46
N GLY A 642 2.60 -42.51 17.75
CA GLY A 642 3.55 -43.06 16.77
C GLY A 642 4.47 -41.97 16.24
N CYS A 643 5.66 -41.86 16.85
CA CYS A 643 6.68 -40.89 16.47
C CYS A 643 7.35 -41.25 15.14
N VAL A 644 6.66 -41.00 14.04
CA VAL A 644 7.30 -40.94 12.73
C VAL A 644 7.33 -39.46 12.33
N PRO A 645 8.51 -38.81 12.32
CA PRO A 645 8.62 -37.42 11.90
C PRO A 645 8.30 -37.35 10.40
N ILE A 646 7.05 -37.02 10.08
CA ILE A 646 6.65 -36.70 8.71
C ILE A 646 7.05 -35.25 8.49
N VAL A 647 8.11 -35.05 7.71
CA VAL A 647 8.49 -33.72 7.22
C VAL A 647 7.48 -33.35 6.13
N ASP A 648 6.43 -32.63 6.51
CA ASP A 648 5.52 -32.02 5.55
C ASP A 648 6.24 -30.86 4.83
N GLY A 649 6.03 -30.74 3.52
CA GLY A 649 6.54 -29.62 2.73
C GLY A 649 6.12 -28.27 3.30
N ILE A 650 4.95 -28.19 3.95
CA ILE A 650 4.46 -26.98 4.64
C ILE A 650 5.38 -26.56 5.79
N ALA A 651 5.93 -27.52 6.55
CA ALA A 651 6.83 -27.22 7.67
C ALA A 651 8.19 -26.70 7.18
N VAL A 652 8.70 -27.28 6.09
CA VAL A 652 9.93 -26.81 5.42
C VAL A 652 9.74 -25.40 4.86
N ASP A 653 8.65 -25.15 4.14
CA ASP A 653 8.35 -23.83 3.60
C ASP A 653 8.17 -22.79 4.71
N ARG A 654 7.53 -23.14 5.83
CA ARG A 654 7.38 -22.27 7.00
C ARG A 654 8.73 -21.94 7.64
N ALA A 655 9.59 -22.94 7.85
CA ALA A 655 10.91 -22.76 8.46
C ALA A 655 11.84 -21.91 7.57
N LEU A 656 11.90 -22.23 6.26
CA LEU A 656 12.66 -21.45 5.29
C LEU A 656 12.13 -20.03 5.19
N THR A 657 10.81 -19.85 5.15
CA THR A 657 10.17 -18.55 5.15
C THR A 657 10.56 -17.75 6.39
N HIS A 658 10.47 -18.33 7.58
CA HIS A 658 10.78 -17.60 8.80
C HIS A 658 12.25 -17.18 8.86
N ALA A 659 13.16 -18.12 8.56
CA ALA A 659 14.61 -17.90 8.60
C ALA A 659 15.13 -16.99 7.48
N LEU A 660 14.51 -17.02 6.30
CA LEU A 660 14.93 -16.19 5.18
C LEU A 660 14.25 -14.82 5.20
N VAL A 661 13.03 -14.71 5.72
CA VAL A 661 12.19 -13.53 5.52
C VAL A 661 11.87 -12.81 6.81
N VAL A 662 11.18 -13.51 7.72
CA VAL A 662 10.58 -12.87 8.90
C VAL A 662 11.67 -12.42 9.85
N ALA A 663 12.58 -13.31 10.20
CA ALA A 663 13.62 -13.06 11.18
C ALA A 663 14.68 -12.04 10.67
N PRO A 664 15.14 -12.06 9.40
CA PRO A 664 16.07 -11.05 8.90
C PRO A 664 15.42 -9.66 8.81
N THR A 665 14.12 -9.60 8.47
CA THR A 665 13.36 -8.34 8.43
C THR A 665 13.22 -7.75 9.83
N ALA A 666 12.83 -8.57 10.81
CA ALA A 666 12.76 -8.16 12.21
C ALA A 666 14.13 -7.70 12.74
N ALA A 667 15.20 -8.44 12.42
CA ALA A 667 16.56 -8.13 12.81
C ALA A 667 17.05 -6.79 12.23
N VAL A 668 16.73 -6.50 10.96
CA VAL A 668 17.03 -5.21 10.32
C VAL A 668 16.25 -4.07 10.97
N LEU A 669 14.95 -4.23 11.19
CA LEU A 669 14.11 -3.20 11.82
C LEU A 669 14.65 -2.86 13.21
N ALA A 670 14.94 -3.87 14.01
CA ALA A 670 15.48 -3.67 15.34
C ALA A 670 16.91 -3.11 15.33
N ALA A 671 17.76 -3.48 14.36
CA ALA A 671 19.08 -2.87 14.21
C ALA A 671 18.98 -1.38 13.82
N ILE A 672 18.00 -1.00 12.99
CA ILE A 672 17.71 0.40 12.66
C ILE A 672 17.24 1.16 13.91
N VAL A 673 16.28 0.60 14.65
CA VAL A 673 15.76 1.20 15.90
C VAL A 673 16.88 1.33 16.93
N GLY A 674 17.65 0.27 17.16
CA GLY A 674 18.80 0.26 18.07
C GLY A 674 19.87 1.28 17.68
N ALA A 675 20.17 1.42 16.38
CA ALA A 675 21.10 2.44 15.90
C ALA A 675 20.55 3.86 16.08
N ALA A 676 19.26 4.09 15.84
CA ALA A 676 18.61 5.38 16.05
C ALA A 676 18.59 5.76 17.54
N LEU A 677 18.25 4.83 18.42
CA LEU A 677 18.31 5.00 19.87
C LEU A 677 19.74 5.29 20.33
N ALA A 678 20.73 4.50 19.88
CA ALA A 678 22.13 4.72 20.23
C ALA A 678 22.65 6.09 19.74
N ALA A 679 22.26 6.53 18.54
CA ALA A 679 22.59 7.85 18.01
C ALA A 679 21.91 8.98 18.79
N GLY A 680 20.63 8.81 19.15
CA GLY A 680 19.89 9.73 20.01
C GLY A 680 20.54 9.85 21.39
N LEU A 681 20.88 8.72 22.01
CA LEU A 681 21.58 8.67 23.30
C LEU A 681 22.97 9.32 23.23
N ALA A 682 23.74 9.04 22.18
CA ALA A 682 25.05 9.66 21.97
C ALA A 682 24.97 11.18 21.70
N GLY A 683 23.97 11.64 20.95
CA GLY A 683 23.74 13.08 20.71
C GLY A 683 23.18 13.82 21.93
N SER A 684 22.41 13.12 22.75
CA SER A 684 21.76 13.64 23.94
C SER A 684 22.64 13.64 25.21
N ALA A 685 23.81 12.99 25.18
CA ALA A 685 24.87 13.20 26.15
C ALA A 685 25.30 14.69 26.24
N ARG A 686 24.97 15.51 25.22
CA ARG A 686 25.12 16.97 25.23
C ARG A 686 23.95 17.76 25.85
N ARG A 687 22.78 17.14 26.08
CA ARG A 687 21.59 17.76 26.71
C ARG A 687 20.97 16.81 27.73
N ARG A 688 21.63 16.74 28.88
CA ARG A 688 21.47 15.75 29.97
C ARG A 688 20.10 15.69 30.68
N ARG A 689 19.11 16.51 30.32
CA ARG A 689 17.81 16.59 31.04
C ARG A 689 16.61 15.97 30.32
N TRP A 690 16.70 15.69 29.02
CA TRP A 690 15.57 15.12 28.24
C TRP A 690 15.72 13.61 27.95
N THR A 691 16.84 13.01 28.35
CA THR A 691 17.22 11.62 28.06
C THR A 691 16.55 10.59 28.95
N ALA A 692 16.26 10.95 30.20
CA ALA A 692 15.54 10.07 31.12
C ALA A 692 14.11 9.78 30.63
N ALA A 693 13.44 10.76 30.03
CA ALA A 693 12.10 10.58 29.48
C ALA A 693 12.07 9.72 28.20
N GLY A 694 13.02 9.92 27.28
CA GLY A 694 13.08 9.15 26.03
C GLY A 694 13.49 7.68 26.23
N LEU A 695 14.44 7.42 27.14
CA LEU A 695 14.83 6.06 27.51
C LEU A 695 13.71 5.35 28.29
N ALA A 696 13.00 6.07 29.17
CA ALA A 696 11.84 5.55 29.87
C ALA A 696 10.71 5.20 28.90
N ILE A 697 10.44 5.98 27.84
CA ILE A 697 9.40 5.67 26.84
C ILE A 697 9.80 4.47 25.96
N GLY A 698 11.07 4.35 25.58
CA GLY A 698 11.58 3.22 24.77
C GLY A 698 11.64 1.89 25.54
N LEU A 699 12.13 1.93 26.79
CA LEU A 699 12.10 0.76 27.69
C LEU A 699 10.68 0.49 28.19
N ALA A 700 9.83 1.51 28.35
CA ALA A 700 8.42 1.30 28.61
C ALA A 700 7.75 0.64 27.41
N SER A 701 8.06 0.96 26.15
CA SER A 701 7.40 0.31 24.99
C SER A 701 7.89 -1.12 24.73
N ALA A 702 9.20 -1.39 24.81
CA ALA A 702 9.73 -2.77 24.77
C ALA A 702 9.31 -3.58 26.01
N GLY A 703 9.34 -2.93 27.17
CA GLY A 703 8.80 -3.43 28.42
C GLY A 703 7.30 -3.62 28.37
N THR A 704 6.53 -2.84 27.60
CA THR A 704 5.07 -3.00 27.42
C THR A 704 4.77 -4.12 26.45
N VAL A 705 5.59 -4.39 25.43
CA VAL A 705 5.39 -5.60 24.61
C VAL A 705 5.70 -6.86 25.42
N VAL A 706 6.79 -6.85 26.19
CA VAL A 706 7.10 -7.96 27.10
C VAL A 706 6.06 -8.04 28.22
N LEU A 707 5.69 -6.94 28.90
CA LEU A 707 4.67 -6.88 29.96
C LEU A 707 3.23 -6.97 29.46
N VAL A 708 2.90 -6.83 28.18
CA VAL A 708 1.53 -7.11 27.67
C VAL A 708 1.42 -8.57 27.25
N VAL A 709 2.53 -9.17 26.82
CA VAL A 709 2.63 -10.62 26.57
C VAL A 709 2.90 -11.41 27.85
N SER A 710 3.54 -10.80 28.86
CA SER A 710 3.95 -11.41 30.14
C SER A 710 3.26 -10.82 31.37
N ARG A 711 2.45 -9.75 31.22
CA ARG A 711 1.19 -9.74 31.95
C ARG A 711 0.50 -11.00 31.43
N ARG A 712 0.65 -12.09 32.19
CA ARG A 712 -0.54 -12.70 32.77
C ARG A 712 -1.42 -11.49 33.00
N THR A 713 -2.44 -11.30 32.16
CA THR A 713 -3.63 -10.65 32.67
C THR A 713 -3.73 -11.27 34.03
N ALA A 714 -3.49 -10.48 35.08
CA ALA A 714 -4.26 -10.68 36.25
C ALA A 714 -5.68 -10.48 35.72
N THR A 715 -6.23 -11.52 35.06
CA THR A 715 -7.36 -12.20 35.61
C THR A 715 -7.04 -12.17 37.10
N ALA A 716 -7.48 -11.09 37.75
CA ALA A 716 -8.23 -11.24 38.97
C ALA A 716 -8.87 -12.60 38.79
N THR A 717 -8.47 -13.55 39.63
CA THR A 717 -9.11 -14.86 39.73
C THR A 717 -10.54 -14.55 40.08
N VAL A 718 -11.27 -14.10 39.06
CA VAL A 718 -12.67 -14.03 38.94
C VAL A 718 -12.97 -15.49 39.15
N SER A 719 -13.47 -15.77 40.34
CA SER A 719 -14.10 -17.05 40.60
C SER A 719 -15.01 -17.29 39.39
N ARG A 720 -14.74 -18.39 38.70
CA ARG A 720 -15.50 -18.87 37.56
C ARG A 720 -15.95 -20.23 38.01
N ASP A 721 -17.24 -20.38 38.19
CA ASP A 721 -17.81 -21.68 38.45
C ASP A 721 -17.75 -22.49 37.14
N PRO A 722 -17.03 -23.63 37.11
CA PRO A 722 -16.91 -24.47 35.93
C PRO A 722 -18.27 -24.97 35.44
N CYS A 723 -19.29 -24.98 36.30
CA CYS A 723 -20.63 -25.34 35.92
C CYS A 723 -21.16 -24.44 34.80
N LEU A 724 -20.92 -23.13 34.80
CA LEU A 724 -21.41 -22.26 33.71
C LEU A 724 -20.76 -22.59 32.36
N VAL A 725 -19.56 -23.16 32.30
CA VAL A 725 -18.84 -23.36 31.04
C VAL A 725 -19.55 -24.41 30.17
N GLY A 726 -19.90 -24.02 28.95
CA GLY A 726 -20.66 -24.85 28.02
C GLY A 726 -21.63 -24.03 27.16
N VAL A 727 -22.42 -24.75 26.37
CA VAL A 727 -23.52 -24.18 25.58
C VAL A 727 -24.83 -24.48 26.29
N TRP A 728 -25.61 -23.43 26.52
CA TRP A 728 -26.84 -23.45 27.29
C TRP A 728 -27.98 -22.94 26.41
N ARG A 729 -29.05 -23.71 26.29
CA ARG A 729 -30.23 -23.32 25.51
C ARG A 729 -31.31 -22.83 26.45
N LEU A 730 -31.84 -21.64 26.20
CA LEU A 730 -32.94 -21.08 26.99
C LEU A 730 -34.17 -21.97 26.88
N THR A 731 -34.76 -22.30 28.01
CA THR A 731 -35.99 -23.11 28.11
C THR A 731 -37.16 -22.33 28.66
N ALA A 732 -36.90 -21.37 29.54
CA ALA A 732 -37.90 -20.45 30.03
C ALA A 732 -37.21 -19.14 30.45
N SER A 733 -37.89 -18.02 30.27
CA SER A 733 -37.48 -16.78 30.92
C SER A 733 -38.65 -15.95 31.41
N ARG A 734 -38.36 -15.10 32.39
CA ARG A 734 -39.24 -14.06 32.91
C ARG A 734 -38.48 -12.74 32.91
N TYR A 735 -39.09 -11.70 32.37
CA TYR A 735 -38.54 -10.35 32.37
C TYR A 735 -39.53 -9.45 33.08
N HIS A 736 -39.05 -8.64 34.01
CA HIS A 736 -39.80 -7.56 34.64
C HIS A 736 -39.14 -6.24 34.26
N LEU A 737 -39.87 -5.37 33.59
CA LEU A 737 -39.37 -4.07 33.19
C LEU A 737 -40.30 -2.95 33.70
N PRO A 738 -39.77 -1.97 34.44
CA PRO A 738 -40.49 -0.73 34.67
C PRO A 738 -40.58 0.06 33.37
N VAL A 739 -41.78 0.55 33.07
CA VAL A 739 -42.10 1.30 31.85
C VAL A 739 -42.65 2.66 32.26
N PRO A 740 -41.82 3.72 32.17
CA PRO A 740 -42.28 5.08 32.39
C PRO A 740 -43.38 5.45 31.40
N ALA A 741 -44.40 6.19 31.85
CA ALA A 741 -45.52 6.61 30.99
C ALA A 741 -45.04 7.45 29.79
N ASP A 742 -43.97 8.23 29.98
CA ASP A 742 -43.36 9.09 28.97
C ASP A 742 -42.34 8.36 28.05
N SER A 743 -42.07 7.09 28.29
CA SER A 743 -41.21 6.28 27.43
C SER A 743 -41.89 5.94 26.10
N THR A 744 -41.11 5.59 25.06
CA THR A 744 -41.66 5.18 23.76
C THR A 744 -42.60 3.97 23.88
N LEU A 745 -42.29 3.03 24.79
CA LEU A 745 -43.14 1.87 25.05
C LEU A 745 -44.43 2.29 25.80
N GLY A 746 -44.33 3.22 26.74
CA GLY A 746 -45.48 3.76 27.47
C GLY A 746 -46.45 4.51 26.56
N GLY A 747 -45.93 5.34 25.64
CA GLY A 747 -46.74 6.02 24.63
C GLY A 747 -47.39 5.08 23.61
N LEU A 748 -46.79 3.92 23.32
CA LEU A 748 -47.41 2.90 22.46
C LEU A 748 -48.51 2.09 23.16
N ALA A 749 -48.39 1.93 24.48
CA ALA A 749 -49.36 1.23 25.33
C ALA A 749 -50.39 2.17 25.97
N ASP A 750 -50.45 3.44 25.53
CA ASP A 750 -51.38 4.46 26.03
C ASP A 750 -51.35 4.61 27.57
N LEU A 751 -50.16 4.48 28.18
CA LEU A 751 -50.00 4.58 29.64
C LEU A 751 -50.16 6.02 30.12
N THR A 752 -51.02 6.24 31.11
CA THR A 752 -51.19 7.54 31.78
C THR A 752 -50.36 7.69 33.06
N GLN A 753 -49.80 6.58 33.57
CA GLN A 753 -48.95 6.50 34.75
C GLN A 753 -47.90 5.40 34.54
N ASP A 754 -46.78 5.50 35.24
CA ASP A 754 -45.72 4.48 35.19
C ASP A 754 -46.30 3.10 35.51
N SER A 755 -45.89 2.11 34.73
CA SER A 755 -46.37 0.74 34.85
C SER A 755 -45.19 -0.23 34.80
N THR A 756 -45.48 -1.52 34.91
CA THR A 756 -44.48 -2.57 34.74
C THR A 756 -45.02 -3.59 33.75
N VAL A 757 -44.13 -4.13 32.92
CA VAL A 757 -44.45 -5.26 32.04
C VAL A 757 -43.74 -6.51 32.53
N GLU A 758 -44.49 -7.59 32.69
CA GLU A 758 -43.95 -8.92 32.89
C GLU A 758 -44.03 -9.69 31.57
N LEU A 759 -42.88 -10.08 31.03
CA LEU A 759 -42.77 -10.88 29.82
C LEU A 759 -42.31 -12.28 30.16
N THR A 760 -42.83 -13.27 29.46
CA THR A 760 -42.39 -14.66 29.58
C THR A 760 -42.02 -15.23 28.22
N SER A 761 -40.99 -16.09 28.18
CA SER A 761 -40.65 -16.87 26.99
C SER A 761 -40.66 -18.37 27.31
N GLY A 762 -41.08 -19.17 26.33
CA GLY A 762 -40.99 -20.62 26.36
C GLY A 762 -39.80 -21.15 25.54
N PRO A 763 -39.61 -22.47 25.49
CA PRO A 763 -38.44 -23.09 24.82
C PRO A 763 -38.40 -22.86 23.30
N GLU A 764 -39.55 -22.57 22.69
CA GLU A 764 -39.65 -22.26 21.25
C GLU A 764 -39.18 -20.84 20.90
N GLY A 765 -39.19 -19.91 21.88
CA GLY A 765 -38.75 -18.52 21.72
C GLY A 765 -37.38 -18.25 22.35
N GLY A 766 -36.58 -19.28 22.58
CA GLY A 766 -35.32 -19.20 23.31
C GLY A 766 -34.11 -18.77 22.46
N TYR A 767 -33.01 -18.45 23.12
CA TYR A 767 -31.69 -18.27 22.51
C TYR A 767 -30.67 -19.22 23.14
N ALA A 768 -29.49 -19.34 22.54
CA ALA A 768 -28.40 -20.13 23.10
C ALA A 768 -27.29 -19.21 23.63
N THR A 769 -26.75 -19.52 24.81
CA THR A 769 -25.60 -18.85 25.41
C THR A 769 -24.41 -19.79 25.48
N ALA A 770 -23.27 -19.37 24.92
CA ALA A 770 -22.01 -20.09 25.03
C ALA A 770 -21.09 -19.40 26.04
N TYR A 771 -20.96 -19.97 27.24
CA TYR A 771 -20.01 -19.52 28.26
C TYR A 771 -18.66 -20.20 28.06
N ARG A 772 -17.60 -19.40 27.94
CA ARG A 772 -16.22 -19.89 27.75
C ARG A 772 -15.42 -19.77 29.04
N ALA A 773 -14.47 -20.69 29.21
CA ALA A 773 -13.58 -20.73 30.38
C ALA A 773 -12.72 -19.46 30.53
N ASP A 774 -12.56 -18.66 29.46
CA ASP A 774 -11.84 -17.38 29.48
C ASP A 774 -12.64 -16.22 30.10
N GLY A 775 -13.90 -16.45 30.50
CA GLY A 775 -14.79 -15.44 31.06
C GLY A 775 -15.56 -14.62 30.02
N THR A 776 -15.60 -15.08 28.77
CA THR A 776 -16.48 -14.52 27.73
C THR A 776 -17.74 -15.35 27.56
N ALA A 777 -18.82 -14.69 27.17
CA ALA A 777 -20.09 -15.30 26.83
C ALA A 777 -20.60 -14.78 25.49
N THR A 778 -21.41 -15.57 24.81
CA THR A 778 -22.03 -15.18 23.54
C THR A 778 -23.46 -15.69 23.52
N ASP A 779 -24.41 -14.77 23.48
CA ASP A 779 -25.83 -15.06 23.27
C ASP A 779 -26.13 -14.98 21.78
N LEU A 780 -26.74 -16.05 21.25
CA LEU A 780 -27.19 -16.16 19.87
C LEU A 780 -28.72 -16.10 19.83
N HIS A 781 -29.26 -14.91 19.55
CA HIS A 781 -30.70 -14.70 19.41
C HIS A 781 -31.13 -15.07 17.99
N ASP A 782 -31.64 -16.30 17.83
CA ASP A 782 -32.30 -16.77 16.61
C ASP A 782 -33.81 -16.58 16.74
N LEU A 783 -34.25 -15.30 16.69
CA LEU A 783 -35.64 -14.86 16.91
C LEU A 783 -36.19 -15.22 18.30
N SER A 784 -35.48 -14.80 19.36
CA SER A 784 -36.01 -15.00 20.71
C SER A 784 -37.20 -14.09 20.97
N THR A 785 -38.32 -14.66 21.43
CA THR A 785 -39.58 -13.93 21.67
C THR A 785 -40.06 -14.10 23.09
N ALA A 786 -40.43 -12.98 23.74
CA ALA A 786 -41.10 -12.99 25.04
C ALA A 786 -42.39 -12.17 24.95
N GLU A 787 -43.46 -12.66 25.58
CA GLU A 787 -44.79 -12.07 25.50
C GLU A 787 -45.36 -11.77 26.89
N GLY A 788 -46.17 -10.72 26.99
CA GLY A 788 -46.82 -10.27 28.21
C GLY A 788 -47.89 -9.22 27.95
N THR A 789 -48.32 -8.52 29.00
CA THR A 789 -49.34 -7.46 28.90
C THR A 789 -48.87 -6.17 29.57
N LEU A 790 -49.12 -5.02 28.94
CA LEU A 790 -48.82 -3.69 29.46
C LEU A 790 -50.02 -2.76 29.17
N GLY A 791 -50.59 -2.14 30.20
CA GLY A 791 -51.76 -1.26 30.02
C GLY A 791 -52.99 -1.96 29.40
N GLY A 792 -53.11 -3.29 29.54
CA GLY A 792 -54.15 -4.09 28.89
C GLY A 792 -53.86 -4.50 27.43
N HIS A 793 -52.73 -4.06 26.86
CA HIS A 793 -52.29 -4.45 25.51
C HIS A 793 -51.30 -5.62 25.56
N THR A 794 -51.37 -6.53 24.58
CA THR A 794 -50.34 -7.54 24.37
C THR A 794 -49.03 -6.87 23.94
N VAL A 795 -47.95 -7.21 24.62
CA VAL A 795 -46.59 -6.79 24.32
C VAL A 795 -45.76 -8.01 23.94
N ARG A 796 -45.07 -7.92 22.80
CA ARG A 796 -44.13 -8.93 22.35
C ARG A 796 -42.76 -8.30 22.14
N LEU A 797 -41.76 -8.86 22.81
CA LEU A 797 -40.36 -8.54 22.65
C LEU A 797 -39.73 -9.57 21.72
N ALA A 798 -39.25 -9.16 20.55
CA ALA A 798 -38.49 -10.00 19.64
C ALA A 798 -37.03 -9.50 19.56
N ARG A 799 -36.08 -10.42 19.71
CA ARG A 799 -34.64 -10.12 19.52
C ARG A 799 -34.05 -11.04 18.47
N ARG A 800 -33.23 -10.45 17.59
CA ARG A 800 -32.40 -11.18 16.62
C ARG A 800 -31.00 -10.63 16.66
N GLY A 801 -29.98 -11.47 16.51
CA GLY A 801 -28.58 -11.06 16.44
C GLY A 801 -27.73 -11.68 17.53
N VAL A 802 -26.60 -11.06 17.87
CA VAL A 802 -25.64 -11.64 18.81
C VAL A 802 -25.14 -10.62 19.81
N LEU A 803 -25.22 -11.00 21.08
CA LEU A 803 -24.69 -10.26 22.20
C LEU A 803 -23.44 -10.98 22.73
N THR A 804 -22.30 -10.31 22.69
CA THR A 804 -21.06 -10.78 23.32
C THR A 804 -20.77 -9.96 24.56
N TYR A 805 -20.35 -10.62 25.64
CA TYR A 805 -20.08 -9.93 26.90
C TYR A 805 -19.05 -10.71 27.74
N ARG A 806 -18.54 -10.07 28.80
CA ARG A 806 -17.71 -10.71 29.82
C ARG A 806 -18.53 -11.04 31.05
N TRP A 807 -18.21 -12.16 31.68
CA TRP A 807 -18.92 -12.62 32.88
C TRP A 807 -17.98 -12.98 34.02
N SER A 808 -18.48 -12.82 35.24
CA SER A 808 -17.86 -13.30 36.48
C SER A 808 -18.89 -14.00 37.34
N ALA A 809 -18.53 -15.13 37.98
CA ALA A 809 -19.49 -15.90 38.78
C ALA A 809 -18.84 -16.63 39.97
N GLY A 810 -19.25 -16.30 41.20
CA GLY A 810 -18.70 -16.93 42.41
C GLY A 810 -19.59 -16.72 43.63
N GLY A 811 -19.68 -17.75 44.49
CA GLY A 811 -20.53 -17.72 45.68
C GLY A 811 -22.02 -17.46 45.36
N GLY A 812 -22.51 -18.05 44.26
CA GLY A 812 -23.89 -17.85 43.77
C GLY A 812 -24.18 -16.48 43.15
N ARG A 813 -23.20 -15.57 43.06
CA ARG A 813 -23.33 -14.25 42.42
C ARG A 813 -22.87 -14.29 40.98
N TYR A 814 -23.56 -13.58 40.11
CA TYR A 814 -23.27 -13.44 38.68
C TYR A 814 -23.12 -11.97 38.30
N ARG A 815 -22.22 -11.65 37.38
CA ARG A 815 -22.06 -10.31 36.82
C ARG A 815 -21.72 -10.39 35.34
N GLN A 816 -22.42 -9.60 34.54
CA GLN A 816 -22.25 -9.43 33.09
C GLN A 816 -21.85 -7.98 32.79
N TYR A 817 -20.77 -7.79 32.04
CA TYR A 817 -20.18 -6.49 31.74
C TYR A 817 -19.53 -6.49 30.35
N ASP A 818 -19.11 -5.33 29.85
CA ASP A 818 -18.54 -5.14 28.50
C ASP A 818 -19.43 -5.72 27.38
N GLN A 819 -20.73 -5.40 27.42
CA GLN A 819 -21.71 -5.88 26.45
C GLN A 819 -21.52 -5.24 25.07
N ILE A 820 -21.49 -6.07 24.02
CA ILE A 820 -21.36 -5.67 22.62
C ILE A 820 -22.49 -6.33 21.81
N TYR A 821 -23.36 -5.50 21.26
CA TYR A 821 -24.50 -5.89 20.43
C TYR A 821 -24.10 -5.85 18.94
N LEU A 822 -23.90 -7.01 18.33
CA LEU A 822 -23.47 -7.13 16.93
C LEU A 822 -24.63 -7.56 16.03
N GLY A 823 -25.20 -6.59 15.33
CA GLY A 823 -26.37 -6.81 14.48
C GLY A 823 -27.61 -7.20 15.29
N THR A 824 -27.66 -6.79 16.57
CA THR A 824 -28.79 -7.09 17.43
C THR A 824 -29.93 -6.11 17.16
N GLU A 825 -31.03 -6.63 16.64
CA GLU A 825 -32.27 -5.90 16.48
C GLU A 825 -33.22 -6.31 17.61
N THR A 826 -33.61 -5.34 18.44
CA THR A 826 -34.59 -5.53 19.51
C THR A 826 -35.86 -4.80 19.10
N VAL A 827 -36.87 -5.56 18.69
CA VAL A 827 -38.16 -5.06 18.23
C VAL A 827 -39.19 -5.32 19.32
N TRP A 828 -39.86 -4.25 19.74
CA TRP A 828 -41.02 -4.31 20.61
C TRP A 828 -42.27 -4.17 19.76
N GLU A 829 -43.25 -5.02 19.99
CA GLU A 829 -44.56 -4.95 19.36
C GLU A 829 -45.61 -4.76 20.45
N VAL A 830 -46.33 -3.64 20.41
CA VAL A 830 -47.39 -3.30 21.36
C VAL A 830 -48.66 -3.07 20.55
N ALA A 831 -49.71 -3.86 20.80
CA ALA A 831 -50.97 -3.78 20.05
C ALA A 831 -50.77 -3.76 18.51
N GLY A 832 -49.84 -4.57 18.00
CA GLY A 832 -49.50 -4.67 16.57
C GLY A 832 -48.57 -3.58 16.02
N ARG A 833 -48.18 -2.59 16.84
CA ARG A 833 -47.25 -1.52 16.43
C ARG A 833 -45.83 -1.89 16.82
N LYS A 834 -44.91 -1.91 15.85
CA LYS A 834 -43.50 -2.26 16.04
C LYS A 834 -42.63 -1.03 16.28
N VAL A 835 -41.75 -1.10 17.27
CA VAL A 835 -40.71 -0.11 17.52
C VAL A 835 -39.37 -0.80 17.78
N ALA A 836 -38.33 -0.33 17.10
CA ALA A 836 -36.97 -0.76 17.39
C ALA A 836 -36.43 0.09 18.55
N ILE A 837 -36.15 -0.55 19.68
CA ILE A 837 -35.53 0.10 20.83
C ILE A 837 -34.07 -0.37 20.87
N PRO A 838 -33.08 0.52 20.70
CA PRO A 838 -31.68 0.13 20.77
C PRO A 838 -31.38 -0.44 22.16
N ALA A 839 -30.67 -1.56 22.20
CA ALA A 839 -30.27 -2.16 23.47
C ALA A 839 -29.21 -1.28 24.14
N GLU A 840 -29.42 -0.94 25.41
CA GLU A 840 -28.42 -0.19 26.18
C GLU A 840 -27.34 -1.15 26.69
N ALA A 841 -26.07 -0.80 26.45
CA ALA A 841 -24.95 -1.51 27.03
C ALA A 841 -24.87 -1.16 28.53
N GLY A 842 -25.34 -2.08 29.37
CA GLY A 842 -25.32 -1.96 30.81
C GLY A 842 -24.41 -2.99 31.47
N GLU A 843 -24.04 -2.72 32.71
CA GLU A 843 -23.54 -3.75 33.61
C GLU A 843 -24.72 -4.37 34.34
N ASN A 844 -24.86 -5.70 34.25
CA ASN A 844 -25.91 -6.44 34.93
C ASN A 844 -25.29 -7.27 36.05
N THR A 845 -25.90 -7.25 37.23
CA THR A 845 -25.47 -8.06 38.37
C THR A 845 -26.63 -8.91 38.86
N GLY A 846 -26.36 -10.07 39.44
CA GLY A 846 -27.42 -10.86 40.05
C GLY A 846 -26.91 -12.17 40.63
N ALA A 847 -27.72 -13.21 40.51
CA ALA A 847 -27.45 -14.51 41.09
C ALA A 847 -27.58 -15.62 40.06
N TYR A 848 -26.91 -16.75 40.28
CA TYR A 848 -27.11 -17.93 39.46
C TYR A 848 -27.21 -19.18 40.33
N ARG A 849 -27.91 -20.18 39.80
CA ARG A 849 -27.92 -21.55 40.32
C ARG A 849 -27.58 -22.48 39.17
N CYS A 850 -26.56 -23.30 39.36
CA CYS A 850 -26.10 -24.21 38.33
C CYS A 850 -26.13 -25.64 38.87
N ALA A 851 -26.84 -26.51 38.15
CA ALA A 851 -26.86 -27.95 38.30
C ALA A 851 -26.31 -28.59 37.01
N ASP A 852 -26.10 -29.91 37.00
CA ASP A 852 -25.39 -30.60 35.90
C ASP A 852 -25.98 -30.31 34.51
N ASP A 853 -27.31 -30.27 34.40
CA ASP A 853 -28.05 -30.07 33.15
C ASP A 853 -28.88 -28.78 33.09
N ARG A 854 -28.98 -28.03 34.20
CA ARG A 854 -29.83 -26.84 34.32
C ARG A 854 -29.08 -25.66 34.92
N LEU A 855 -29.19 -24.51 34.26
CA LEU A 855 -28.65 -23.23 34.71
C LEU A 855 -29.79 -22.24 34.85
N THR A 856 -29.92 -21.59 36.00
CA THR A 856 -30.82 -20.45 36.18
C THR A 856 -29.99 -19.22 36.50
N VAL A 857 -30.10 -18.18 35.68
CA VAL A 857 -29.43 -16.89 35.88
C VAL A 857 -30.51 -15.85 36.14
N ARG A 858 -30.39 -15.12 37.26
CA ARG A 858 -31.20 -13.97 37.58
C ARG A 858 -30.34 -12.72 37.49
N LEU A 859 -30.74 -11.76 36.66
CA LEU A 859 -30.05 -10.49 36.45
C LEU A 859 -30.91 -9.35 36.95
N GLU A 860 -30.29 -8.36 37.57
CA GLU A 860 -30.90 -7.13 38.05
C GLU A 860 -30.14 -5.94 37.44
N SER A 861 -30.89 -4.96 36.95
CA SER A 861 -30.35 -3.71 36.42
C SER A 861 -30.55 -2.58 37.43
N ALA A 862 -29.75 -1.53 37.33
CA ALA A 862 -29.82 -0.37 38.22
C ALA A 862 -31.18 0.36 38.17
N GLY A 863 -31.97 0.16 37.10
CA GLY A 863 -33.29 0.76 36.92
C GLY A 863 -34.45 -0.03 37.54
N GLY A 864 -34.17 -1.09 38.31
CA GLY A 864 -35.20 -1.96 38.90
C GLY A 864 -35.76 -3.01 37.94
N ALA A 865 -35.28 -3.07 36.70
CA ALA A 865 -35.60 -4.17 35.80
C ALA A 865 -34.85 -5.43 36.24
N TRP A 866 -35.47 -6.58 36.08
CA TRP A 866 -34.82 -7.87 36.33
C TRP A 866 -35.24 -8.92 35.30
N SER A 867 -34.36 -9.89 35.08
CA SER A 867 -34.66 -11.08 34.29
C SER A 867 -34.31 -12.33 35.08
N GLU A 868 -35.06 -13.40 34.85
CA GLU A 868 -34.75 -14.74 35.33
C GLU A 868 -34.84 -15.71 34.16
N GLU A 869 -33.71 -16.33 33.82
CA GLU A 869 -33.53 -17.12 32.62
C GLU A 869 -33.08 -18.51 33.02
N THR A 870 -33.85 -19.52 32.60
CA THR A 870 -33.55 -20.93 32.84
C THR A 870 -33.15 -21.60 31.54
N PHE A 871 -31.97 -22.20 31.58
CA PHE A 871 -31.34 -22.88 30.46
C PHE A 871 -31.18 -24.37 30.75
N VAL A 872 -31.13 -25.16 29.68
CA VAL A 872 -30.72 -26.56 29.69
C VAL A 872 -29.42 -26.69 28.92
N ARG A 873 -28.49 -27.50 29.43
CA ARG A 873 -27.19 -27.75 28.78
C ARG A 873 -27.44 -28.44 27.43
N SER A 874 -26.88 -27.89 26.35
CA SER A 874 -26.93 -28.56 25.06
C SER A 874 -26.12 -29.86 25.14
N PRO A 875 -26.64 -31.00 24.65
CA PRO A 875 -25.81 -32.17 24.45
C PRO A 875 -24.68 -31.79 23.49
N THR A 876 -23.45 -32.09 23.90
CA THR A 876 -22.22 -31.84 23.13
C THR A 876 -22.08 -32.74 21.94
#